data_AF-A0A1Q8CGS6-F1
#
_entry.id   AF-A0A1Q8CGS6-F1
#
_cell.length_a   1.000
_cell.length_b   1.000
_cell.length_c   1.000
_cell.angle_alpha   90.00
_cell.angle_beta   90.00
_cell.angle_gamma   90.00
#
_symmetry.space_group_name_H-M   'P 1'
#
loop_
_entity.id
_entity.type
_entity.pdbx_description
1 polymer ?
#
loop_
_entity_poly.entity_id
_entity_poly.type
_entity_poly.pdbx_seq_one_letter_code
_entity_poly.pdbx_strand_id
1 'polypeptide(L)'
;MRKILTVFLAAVSAAGALTASASAQGLAWEECPFPGAAECATVSVPLDYRDPGGEQLDVHVSRLRSTRPDLRRGVLVMNQGGPGPHLEDTASIERLVPREVLDAYDIVSFDQRGFGTSAPVRCGLAPEEQFTFAWPLPGGEPAVRRRAQRIARKCAAQPQMPFLGTANVARDVDLIRVALGEERISYLGVSYGTYLGTAYDALFPGRVDRMLLDSNVDPTAAWRGSFRDSMTAGVDSRFGDFAAFLERDPAELRREFLTLVAGLDREPLSTPSGVLTGSHLRITLFASLYQDQTFPLAGRMLAAVRDRDAAAAAAVGDELQVWYDDDNDASAELGVFCADGTFPRDPAVYATQAAADARRYPLTGGAGAAIMPCAFWPGDPLDPPVRANPRGPANVLLVNNLRDPATTYRAATALRGQFGDRARLVGVDQGGHGAYLFGGNVCAARVGTDFLVHGVRPPDMTCPDRHAALAGDLAHLTGVAGAPGAAAEVRDADGVVRLRSGTADLATGRPMLATDRVRVFSNTKAFVATVVLQLVGEHRVELDAPVGRYLPGLVRGEITVRQLLQHTSGLPDLDPPLFGPGGYQRHRFDHHVPERLVAQAAARSPLPTKFHYSTTNYVVAGLLVEAVTGRPYADEVERRILRPLGMRDTVLPGDRATVPGRHARGYAHLDDEDRISATGRRVDVTLLNPSLVWAGGEAVSTVGDLNTFFAGLLGGRLLRPAQLAEMRRTVPANALVPGSGYGLGLLRVPLSCGGEYWTHGGSGLGYQTREGATTDGRQVSVVITTSPATPAQSAALLDAVDDALCSARPVR
;
A
#
# COMPACT_ATOMS: atom_id res chain seq x y z
N MET A 1 -24.94 -57.47 -2.86
CA MET A 1 -23.77 -57.29 -1.96
C MET A 1 -22.41 -57.57 -2.62
N ARG A 2 -22.24 -58.59 -3.49
CA ARG A 2 -20.94 -58.87 -4.15
C ARG A 2 -20.42 -57.81 -5.14
N LYS A 3 -21.29 -57.04 -5.83
CA LYS A 3 -20.85 -55.98 -6.79
C LYS A 3 -20.35 -54.68 -6.13
N ILE A 4 -20.73 -54.41 -4.87
CA ILE A 4 -20.32 -53.19 -4.15
C ILE A 4 -18.92 -53.38 -3.53
N LEU A 5 -18.57 -54.61 -3.15
CA LEU A 5 -17.26 -54.94 -2.56
C LEU A 5 -16.13 -54.89 -3.61
N THR A 6 -16.40 -55.26 -4.86
CA THR A 6 -15.40 -55.28 -5.94
C THR A 6 -15.01 -53.87 -6.41
N VAL A 7 -15.96 -52.93 -6.42
CA VAL A 7 -15.69 -51.52 -6.77
C VAL A 7 -14.87 -50.82 -5.68
N PHE A 8 -15.14 -51.14 -4.40
CA PHE A 8 -14.36 -50.62 -3.28
C PHE A 8 -12.92 -51.15 -3.25
N LEU A 9 -12.69 -52.44 -3.53
CA LEU A 9 -11.34 -52.99 -3.59
C LEU A 9 -10.53 -52.44 -4.77
N ALA A 10 -11.14 -52.25 -5.94
CA ALA A 10 -10.44 -51.70 -7.12
C ALA A 10 -10.01 -50.23 -6.91
N ALA A 11 -10.87 -49.40 -6.30
CA ALA A 11 -10.56 -48.00 -6.00
C ALA A 11 -9.43 -47.86 -4.94
N VAL A 12 -9.43 -48.71 -3.91
CA VAL A 12 -8.35 -48.73 -2.89
C VAL A 12 -7.02 -49.22 -3.48
N SER A 13 -7.07 -50.18 -4.42
CA SER A 13 -5.86 -50.71 -5.08
C SER A 13 -5.23 -49.70 -6.05
N ALA A 14 -6.05 -48.96 -6.81
CA ALA A 14 -5.58 -47.92 -7.72
C ALA A 14 -5.00 -46.69 -6.98
N ALA A 15 -5.64 -46.26 -5.89
CA ALA A 15 -5.11 -45.20 -5.02
C ALA A 15 -3.79 -45.61 -4.33
N GLY A 16 -3.66 -46.88 -3.93
CA GLY A 16 -2.42 -47.45 -3.40
C GLY A 16 -1.28 -47.54 -4.42
N ALA A 17 -1.58 -47.83 -5.69
CA ALA A 17 -0.58 -47.90 -6.77
C ALA A 17 -0.06 -46.52 -7.18
N LEU A 18 -0.93 -45.50 -7.26
CA LEU A 18 -0.56 -44.11 -7.54
C LEU A 18 0.33 -43.51 -6.44
N THR A 19 0.00 -43.77 -5.18
CA THR A 19 0.81 -43.30 -4.03
C THR A 19 2.15 -44.03 -3.93
N ALA A 20 2.23 -45.30 -4.33
CA ALA A 20 3.47 -46.06 -4.41
C ALA A 20 4.41 -45.60 -5.56
N SER A 21 3.90 -45.18 -6.73
CA SER A 21 4.77 -44.66 -7.80
C SER A 21 5.28 -43.26 -7.50
N ALA A 22 4.45 -42.39 -6.93
CA ALA A 22 4.85 -41.03 -6.53
C ALA A 22 5.87 -41.02 -5.37
N SER A 23 5.77 -41.96 -4.42
CA SER A 23 6.74 -42.07 -3.31
C SER A 23 8.08 -42.71 -3.71
N ALA A 24 8.16 -43.41 -4.85
CA ALA A 24 9.39 -44.03 -5.34
C ALA A 24 10.30 -43.06 -6.11
N GLN A 25 9.79 -41.90 -6.50
CA GLN A 25 10.51 -40.84 -7.21
C GLN A 25 10.67 -39.64 -6.29
N GLY A 26 11.81 -39.54 -5.60
CA GLY A 26 12.19 -38.27 -4.99
C GLY A 26 12.30 -37.18 -6.07
N LEU A 27 11.86 -35.96 -5.76
CA LEU A 27 11.93 -34.84 -6.70
C LEU A 27 13.39 -34.50 -7.05
N ALA A 28 13.67 -34.43 -8.35
CA ALA A 28 14.93 -33.91 -8.89
C ALA A 28 14.83 -32.38 -8.94
N TRP A 29 15.44 -31.71 -7.95
CA TRP A 29 15.44 -30.26 -7.86
C TRP A 29 16.55 -29.65 -8.74
N GLU A 30 16.19 -28.61 -9.47
CA GLU A 30 17.06 -27.83 -10.34
C GLU A 30 16.87 -26.33 -10.13
N GLU A 31 17.70 -25.51 -10.79
CA GLU A 31 17.56 -24.06 -10.76
C GLU A 31 16.28 -23.63 -11.51
N CYS A 32 15.50 -22.73 -10.92
CA CYS A 32 14.30 -22.22 -11.56
C CYS A 32 14.62 -21.29 -12.74
N PRO A 33 13.73 -21.19 -13.76
CA PRO A 33 13.91 -20.31 -14.91
C PRO A 33 13.64 -18.82 -14.62
N PHE A 34 13.63 -18.41 -13.35
CA PHE A 34 13.40 -17.06 -12.87
C PHE A 34 14.39 -16.71 -11.74
N PRO A 35 14.74 -15.42 -11.56
CA PRO A 35 15.72 -15.02 -10.56
C PRO A 35 15.20 -15.28 -9.13
N GLY A 36 16.06 -15.82 -8.26
CA GLY A 36 15.74 -16.03 -6.86
C GLY A 36 16.52 -17.20 -6.26
N ALA A 37 16.20 -17.54 -5.02
CA ALA A 37 16.76 -18.68 -4.31
C ALA A 37 15.88 -19.94 -4.38
N ALA A 38 14.78 -19.89 -5.13
CA ALA A 38 13.89 -21.02 -5.31
C ALA A 38 14.51 -22.07 -6.25
N GLU A 39 14.21 -23.33 -5.97
CA GLU A 39 14.54 -24.49 -6.81
C GLU A 39 13.25 -25.05 -7.40
N CYS A 40 13.33 -25.63 -8.60
CA CYS A 40 12.19 -26.13 -9.36
C CYS A 40 12.29 -27.64 -9.57
N ALA A 41 11.15 -28.30 -9.74
CA ALA A 41 11.08 -29.73 -10.05
C ALA A 41 9.79 -30.04 -10.82
N THR A 42 9.69 -31.27 -11.32
CA THR A 42 8.52 -31.75 -12.07
C THR A 42 7.85 -32.91 -11.33
N VAL A 43 6.52 -32.86 -11.24
CA VAL A 43 5.64 -33.91 -10.73
C VAL A 43 4.77 -34.40 -11.87
N SER A 44 4.86 -35.67 -12.24
CA SER A 44 3.95 -36.24 -13.24
C SER A 44 2.62 -36.66 -12.60
N VAL A 45 1.51 -36.17 -13.14
CA VAL A 45 0.14 -36.43 -12.67
C VAL A 45 -0.73 -37.00 -13.80
N PRO A 46 -1.76 -37.81 -13.52
CA PRO A 46 -2.69 -38.25 -14.55
C PRO A 46 -3.48 -37.06 -15.14
N LEU A 47 -3.69 -37.07 -16.46
CA LEU A 47 -4.67 -36.20 -17.12
C LEU A 47 -6.07 -36.48 -16.53
N ASP A 48 -6.48 -37.75 -16.53
CA ASP A 48 -7.74 -38.23 -15.96
C ASP A 48 -7.49 -39.13 -14.74
N TYR A 49 -7.84 -38.66 -13.55
CA TYR A 49 -7.70 -39.45 -12.32
C TYR A 49 -8.62 -40.68 -12.24
N ARG A 50 -9.58 -40.84 -13.16
CA ARG A 50 -10.39 -42.07 -13.30
C ARG A 50 -9.67 -43.14 -14.11
N ASP A 51 -8.65 -42.75 -14.86
CA ASP A 51 -7.72 -43.64 -15.58
C ASP A 51 -6.26 -43.30 -15.23
N PRO A 52 -5.83 -43.64 -14.00
CA PRO A 52 -4.52 -43.22 -13.48
C PRO A 52 -3.30 -43.84 -14.19
N GLY A 53 -3.51 -44.82 -15.09
CA GLY A 53 -2.45 -45.38 -15.93
C GLY A 53 -2.46 -44.83 -17.36
N GLY A 54 -3.33 -43.85 -17.64
CA GLY A 54 -3.49 -43.24 -18.95
C GLY A 54 -2.46 -42.15 -19.25
N GLU A 55 -2.87 -41.13 -19.99
CA GLU A 55 -2.03 -39.99 -20.33
C GLU A 55 -1.59 -39.23 -19.07
N GLN A 56 -0.30 -38.93 -18.99
CA GLN A 56 0.30 -38.18 -17.89
C GLN A 56 0.58 -36.74 -18.33
N LEU A 57 0.42 -35.81 -17.41
CA LEU A 57 0.79 -34.41 -17.52
C LEU A 57 1.96 -34.11 -16.59
N ASP A 58 2.83 -33.21 -17.00
CA ASP A 58 3.87 -32.67 -16.14
C ASP A 58 3.35 -31.41 -15.44
N VAL A 59 3.45 -31.41 -14.11
CA VAL A 59 3.16 -30.26 -13.25
C VAL A 59 4.47 -29.78 -12.65
N HIS A 60 4.84 -28.53 -12.94
CA HIS A 60 6.05 -27.92 -12.43
C HIS A 60 5.81 -27.27 -11.07
N VAL A 61 6.72 -27.50 -10.14
CA VAL A 61 6.66 -27.01 -8.77
C VAL A 61 7.93 -26.21 -8.45
N SER A 62 7.79 -25.15 -7.65
CA SER A 62 8.90 -24.37 -7.14
C SER A 62 8.93 -24.42 -5.61
N ARG A 63 10.13 -24.39 -5.04
CA ARG A 63 10.33 -24.40 -3.59
C ARG A 63 11.36 -23.38 -3.16
N LEU A 64 10.99 -22.51 -2.22
CA LEU A 64 11.91 -21.71 -1.43
C LEU A 64 12.12 -22.41 -0.08
N ARG A 65 13.35 -22.85 0.20
CA ARG A 65 13.67 -23.53 1.47
C ARG A 65 13.78 -22.55 2.62
N SER A 66 13.36 -23.00 3.80
CA SER A 66 13.71 -22.30 5.05
C SER A 66 15.22 -22.29 5.25
N THR A 67 15.75 -21.13 5.66
CA THR A 67 17.16 -20.98 6.08
C THR A 67 17.39 -21.36 7.54
N ARG A 68 16.34 -21.75 8.27
CA ARG A 68 16.33 -22.06 9.70
C ARG A 68 15.79 -23.47 9.94
N PRO A 69 16.58 -24.52 9.66
CA PRO A 69 16.15 -25.90 9.83
C PRO A 69 15.77 -26.23 11.29
N ASP A 70 16.30 -25.48 12.26
CA ASP A 70 15.95 -25.58 13.68
C ASP A 70 14.53 -25.07 14.02
N LEU A 71 13.96 -24.22 13.17
CA LEU A 71 12.60 -23.67 13.31
C LEU A 71 11.60 -24.27 12.32
N ARG A 72 12.08 -25.06 11.34
CA ARG A 72 11.26 -25.65 10.28
C ARG A 72 10.16 -26.55 10.86
N ARG A 73 8.93 -26.29 10.43
CA ARG A 73 7.71 -27.04 10.76
C ARG A 73 7.29 -28.00 9.66
N GLY A 74 7.55 -27.65 8.40
CA GLY A 74 7.11 -28.44 7.26
C GLY A 74 7.07 -27.61 5.98
N VAL A 75 6.21 -28.03 5.05
CA VAL A 75 5.93 -27.30 3.82
C VAL A 75 4.68 -26.45 3.96
N LEU A 76 4.73 -25.20 3.47
CA LEU A 76 3.58 -24.35 3.22
C LEU A 76 3.33 -24.29 1.71
N VAL A 77 2.31 -25.01 1.24
CA VAL A 77 1.87 -24.91 -0.16
C VAL A 77 1.05 -23.63 -0.32
N MET A 78 1.46 -22.79 -1.26
CA MET A 78 0.86 -21.51 -1.56
C MET A 78 0.11 -21.56 -2.90
N ASN A 79 -0.99 -20.82 -2.98
CA ASN A 79 -1.69 -20.52 -4.23
C ASN A 79 -2.21 -19.08 -4.15
N GLN A 80 -1.69 -18.17 -4.98
CA GLN A 80 -2.05 -16.75 -4.94
C GLN A 80 -3.40 -16.43 -5.62
N GLY A 81 -4.02 -17.41 -6.27
CA GLY A 81 -5.34 -17.26 -6.87
C GLY A 81 -5.31 -17.27 -8.38
N GLY A 82 -5.99 -16.30 -9.00
CA GLY A 82 -6.34 -16.32 -10.42
C GLY A 82 -7.79 -16.80 -10.64
N PRO A 83 -8.03 -18.00 -11.21
CA PRO A 83 -7.21 -19.22 -11.19
C PRO A 83 -5.92 -19.16 -12.01
N GLY A 84 -4.93 -19.93 -11.57
CA GLY A 84 -3.61 -20.01 -12.20
C GLY A 84 -2.52 -19.38 -11.33
N PRO A 85 -2.14 -19.99 -10.18
CA PRO A 85 -0.85 -19.67 -9.57
C PRO A 85 0.27 -19.97 -10.58
N HIS A 86 1.36 -19.22 -10.47
CA HIS A 86 2.52 -19.43 -11.31
C HIS A 86 3.72 -19.96 -10.52
N LEU A 87 4.61 -20.65 -11.23
CA LEU A 87 5.84 -21.21 -10.70
C LEU A 87 6.69 -20.14 -10.01
N GLU A 88 6.71 -18.92 -10.55
CA GLU A 88 7.46 -17.77 -10.03
C GLU A 88 6.85 -17.11 -8.78
N ASP A 89 5.68 -17.53 -8.28
CA ASP A 89 5.07 -16.94 -7.09
C ASP A 89 6.02 -17.00 -5.87
N THR A 90 6.90 -18.02 -5.81
CA THR A 90 7.94 -18.15 -4.78
C THR A 90 9.02 -17.07 -4.85
N ALA A 91 9.24 -16.42 -5.99
CA ALA A 91 10.21 -15.34 -6.14
C ALA A 91 9.77 -14.04 -5.45
N SER A 92 8.48 -13.88 -5.18
CA SER A 92 7.92 -12.69 -4.51
C SER A 92 7.65 -12.88 -3.03
N ILE A 93 7.63 -14.13 -2.55
CA ILE A 93 7.08 -14.47 -1.23
C ILE A 93 7.83 -13.83 -0.07
N GLU A 94 9.14 -13.61 -0.20
CA GLU A 94 9.95 -12.99 0.86
C GLU A 94 9.46 -11.57 1.21
N ARG A 95 8.84 -10.88 0.25
CA ARG A 95 8.26 -9.54 0.42
C ARG A 95 6.83 -9.58 0.97
N LEU A 96 6.14 -10.71 0.87
CA LEU A 96 4.70 -10.82 1.12
C LEU A 96 4.37 -11.42 2.50
N VAL A 97 5.23 -12.31 3.03
CA VAL A 97 5.00 -12.92 4.34
C VAL A 97 6.06 -12.52 5.36
N PRO A 98 5.72 -12.45 6.66
CA PRO A 98 6.71 -12.17 7.70
C PRO A 98 7.84 -13.20 7.71
N ARG A 99 9.06 -12.74 8.04
CA ARG A 99 10.26 -13.58 8.10
C ARG A 99 10.08 -14.87 8.92
N GLU A 100 9.29 -14.79 9.97
CA GLU A 100 8.98 -15.93 10.84
C GLU A 100 8.28 -17.08 10.09
N VAL A 101 7.45 -16.78 9.09
CA VAL A 101 6.82 -17.79 8.22
C VAL A 101 7.89 -18.47 7.35
N LEU A 102 8.79 -17.69 6.74
CA LEU A 102 9.89 -18.20 5.90
C LEU A 102 10.88 -19.05 6.71
N ASP A 103 11.11 -18.70 7.97
CA ASP A 103 11.96 -19.48 8.87
C ASP A 103 11.25 -20.78 9.28
N ALA A 104 9.92 -20.77 9.41
CA ALA A 104 9.13 -21.93 9.83
C ALA A 104 8.77 -22.89 8.68
N TYR A 105 8.82 -22.48 7.42
CA TYR A 105 8.31 -23.28 6.30
C TYR A 105 9.24 -23.30 5.10
N ASP A 106 9.31 -24.46 4.43
CA ASP A 106 9.64 -24.45 3.00
C ASP A 106 8.39 -24.00 2.24
N ILE A 107 8.48 -22.92 1.47
CA ILE A 107 7.35 -22.42 0.69
C ILE A 107 7.34 -23.11 -0.66
N VAL A 108 6.20 -23.71 -1.03
CA VAL A 108 6.03 -24.38 -2.33
C VAL A 108 4.92 -23.69 -3.11
N SER A 109 5.18 -23.36 -4.37
CA SER A 109 4.17 -23.01 -5.37
C SER A 109 4.25 -23.97 -6.55
N PHE A 110 3.31 -23.87 -7.48
CA PHE A 110 3.29 -24.70 -8.67
C PHE A 110 2.51 -24.02 -9.79
N ASP A 111 2.92 -24.29 -11.04
CA ASP A 111 2.09 -24.00 -12.20
C ASP A 111 0.93 -25.01 -12.21
N GLN A 112 -0.30 -24.53 -12.09
CA GLN A 112 -1.49 -25.39 -12.14
C GLN A 112 -1.59 -26.10 -13.50
N ARG A 113 -2.15 -27.32 -13.54
CA ARG A 113 -2.45 -28.02 -14.81
C ARG A 113 -3.15 -27.08 -15.81
N GLY A 114 -2.62 -26.95 -17.01
CA GLY A 114 -3.14 -26.06 -18.05
C GLY A 114 -2.53 -24.66 -18.08
N PHE A 115 -1.81 -24.22 -17.05
CA PHE A 115 -1.22 -22.88 -16.91
C PHE A 115 0.30 -22.91 -17.07
N GLY A 116 0.86 -21.76 -17.48
CA GLY A 116 2.30 -21.50 -17.53
C GLY A 116 3.05 -22.59 -18.29
N THR A 117 3.90 -23.31 -17.56
CA THR A 117 4.71 -24.42 -18.09
C THR A 117 4.07 -25.79 -17.88
N SER A 118 3.05 -25.92 -17.03
CA SER A 118 2.41 -27.20 -16.66
C SER A 118 1.34 -27.62 -17.66
N ALA A 119 1.74 -28.33 -18.72
CA ALA A 119 0.85 -28.81 -19.79
C ALA A 119 -0.10 -27.72 -20.32
N PRO A 120 0.43 -26.62 -20.88
CA PRO A 120 -0.36 -25.42 -21.13
C PRO A 120 -1.39 -25.58 -22.24
N VAL A 121 -2.61 -25.09 -22.00
CA VAL A 121 -3.73 -25.14 -22.95
C VAL A 121 -3.95 -23.78 -23.60
N ARG A 122 -4.14 -23.76 -24.93
CA ARG A 122 -4.42 -22.55 -25.71
C ARG A 122 -5.58 -22.77 -26.66
N CYS A 123 -6.63 -21.96 -26.58
CA CYS A 123 -7.77 -22.04 -27.49
C CYS A 123 -7.56 -21.26 -28.80
N GLY A 124 -6.47 -20.48 -28.91
CA GLY A 124 -6.28 -19.55 -30.02
C GLY A 124 -7.24 -18.36 -29.91
N LEU A 125 -7.38 -17.81 -28.70
CA LEU A 125 -8.17 -16.61 -28.44
C LEU A 125 -7.50 -15.40 -29.11
N ALA A 126 -8.30 -14.54 -29.74
CA ALA A 126 -7.81 -13.25 -30.20
C ALA A 126 -7.63 -12.31 -28.98
N PRO A 127 -6.84 -11.22 -29.09
CA PRO A 127 -6.65 -10.28 -27.97
C PRO A 127 -7.95 -9.81 -27.30
N GLU A 128 -8.97 -9.48 -28.08
CA GLU A 128 -10.30 -9.08 -27.57
C GLU A 128 -11.11 -10.22 -26.92
N GLU A 129 -10.64 -11.46 -27.03
CA GLU A 129 -11.23 -12.68 -26.46
C GLU A 129 -10.51 -13.14 -25.19
N GLN A 130 -9.34 -12.58 -24.85
CA GLN A 130 -8.50 -13.01 -23.72
C GLN A 130 -9.03 -12.57 -22.35
N PHE A 131 -9.80 -11.48 -22.24
CA PHE A 131 -10.52 -11.22 -20.98
C PHE A 131 -11.68 -12.19 -20.76
N THR A 132 -11.60 -13.00 -19.71
CA THR A 132 -12.60 -14.05 -19.44
C THR A 132 -13.93 -13.46 -18.96
N PHE A 133 -13.91 -12.39 -18.16
CA PHE A 133 -15.11 -11.68 -17.73
C PHE A 133 -15.89 -11.07 -18.91
N ALA A 134 -17.22 -11.27 -18.89
CA ALA A 134 -18.14 -10.81 -19.93
C ALA A 134 -18.52 -9.32 -19.75
N TRP A 135 -17.54 -8.42 -19.88
CA TRP A 135 -17.77 -6.97 -19.86
C TRP A 135 -18.73 -6.52 -20.97
N PRO A 136 -19.50 -5.44 -20.78
CA PRO A 136 -20.38 -4.90 -21.82
C PRO A 136 -19.61 -4.61 -23.11
N LEU A 137 -20.18 -4.93 -24.26
CA LEU A 137 -19.57 -4.68 -25.58
C LEU A 137 -20.44 -3.77 -26.46
N PRO A 138 -19.84 -3.07 -27.43
CA PRO A 138 -20.59 -2.45 -28.52
C PRO A 138 -21.51 -3.48 -29.20
N GLY A 139 -22.78 -3.12 -29.40
CA GLY A 139 -23.81 -4.04 -29.89
C GLY A 139 -24.54 -4.85 -28.81
N GLY A 140 -24.23 -4.62 -27.53
CA GLY A 140 -25.00 -5.10 -26.38
C GLY A 140 -24.98 -6.61 -26.19
N GLU A 141 -26.03 -7.14 -25.55
CA GLU A 141 -26.16 -8.56 -25.22
C GLU A 141 -25.93 -9.51 -26.43
N PRO A 142 -26.44 -9.22 -27.65
CA PRO A 142 -26.14 -10.06 -28.82
C PRO A 142 -24.65 -10.15 -29.15
N ALA A 143 -23.87 -9.08 -28.95
CA ALA A 143 -22.43 -9.08 -29.19
C ALA A 143 -21.69 -9.92 -28.14
N VAL A 144 -22.02 -9.75 -26.86
CA VAL A 144 -21.47 -10.54 -25.74
C VAL A 144 -21.77 -12.03 -25.94
N ARG A 145 -23.00 -12.37 -26.33
CA ARG A 145 -23.40 -13.75 -26.63
C ARG A 145 -22.61 -14.36 -27.79
N ARG A 146 -22.45 -13.64 -28.90
CA ARG A 146 -21.67 -14.12 -30.05
C ARG A 146 -20.20 -14.33 -29.68
N ARG A 147 -19.63 -13.46 -28.84
CA ARG A 147 -18.27 -13.64 -28.28
C ARG A 147 -18.19 -14.94 -27.46
N ALA A 148 -19.10 -15.13 -26.50
CA ALA A 148 -19.14 -16.35 -25.68
C ALA A 148 -19.24 -17.63 -26.52
N GLN A 149 -20.07 -17.63 -27.58
CA GLN A 149 -20.20 -18.76 -28.50
C GLN A 149 -18.94 -19.03 -29.35
N ARG A 150 -18.18 -17.98 -29.73
CA ARG A 150 -16.92 -18.16 -30.45
C ARG A 150 -15.87 -18.78 -29.55
N ILE A 151 -15.69 -18.23 -28.34
CA ILE A 151 -14.74 -18.71 -27.35
C ILE A 151 -15.02 -20.18 -27.01
N ALA A 152 -16.28 -20.52 -26.68
CA ALA A 152 -16.65 -21.89 -26.36
C ALA A 152 -16.36 -22.88 -27.50
N ARG A 153 -16.58 -22.49 -28.78
CA ARG A 153 -16.26 -23.33 -29.94
C ARG A 153 -14.76 -23.52 -30.12
N LYS A 154 -13.96 -22.47 -29.91
CA LYS A 154 -12.49 -22.55 -29.97
C LYS A 154 -11.96 -23.50 -28.90
N CYS A 155 -12.42 -23.35 -27.66
CA CYS A 155 -11.96 -24.16 -26.55
C CYS A 155 -12.49 -25.60 -26.57
N ALA A 156 -13.67 -25.86 -27.15
CA ALA A 156 -14.20 -27.22 -27.33
C ALA A 156 -13.30 -28.12 -28.19
N ALA A 157 -12.38 -27.55 -28.98
CA ALA A 157 -11.41 -28.30 -29.77
C ALA A 157 -10.26 -28.87 -28.91
N GLN A 158 -10.09 -28.39 -27.68
CA GLN A 158 -9.00 -28.80 -26.80
C GLN A 158 -9.42 -29.96 -25.88
N PRO A 159 -8.83 -31.16 -26.01
CA PRO A 159 -9.27 -32.36 -25.29
C PRO A 159 -8.99 -32.30 -23.78
N GLN A 160 -8.08 -31.42 -23.34
CA GLN A 160 -7.68 -31.28 -21.94
C GLN A 160 -8.69 -30.48 -21.10
N MET A 161 -9.55 -29.69 -21.73
CA MET A 161 -10.47 -28.76 -21.06
C MET A 161 -11.34 -29.38 -19.95
N PRO A 162 -11.92 -30.60 -20.12
CA PRO A 162 -12.72 -31.22 -19.07
C PRO A 162 -11.94 -31.53 -17.79
N PHE A 163 -10.61 -31.60 -17.85
CA PHE A 163 -9.75 -32.08 -16.77
C PHE A 163 -9.08 -30.98 -15.95
N LEU A 164 -9.35 -29.71 -16.26
CA LEU A 164 -8.75 -28.54 -15.59
C LEU A 164 -9.47 -28.11 -14.31
N GLY A 165 -10.61 -28.73 -13.97
CA GLY A 165 -11.39 -28.37 -12.78
C GLY A 165 -10.62 -28.54 -11.46
N THR A 166 -11.00 -27.74 -10.47
CA THR A 166 -10.34 -27.61 -9.16
C THR A 166 -10.25 -28.93 -8.40
N ALA A 167 -11.20 -29.86 -8.60
CA ALA A 167 -11.12 -31.19 -7.99
C ALA A 167 -9.88 -31.98 -8.46
N ASN A 168 -9.49 -31.87 -9.72
CA ASN A 168 -8.26 -32.48 -10.22
C ASN A 168 -7.01 -31.74 -9.75
N VAL A 169 -7.06 -30.41 -9.69
CA VAL A 169 -5.97 -29.60 -9.14
C VAL A 169 -5.70 -29.97 -7.68
N ALA A 170 -6.75 -30.19 -6.88
CA ALA A 170 -6.61 -30.68 -5.51
C ALA A 170 -5.98 -32.09 -5.43
N ARG A 171 -6.25 -32.96 -6.41
CA ARG A 171 -5.56 -34.26 -6.51
C ARG A 171 -4.09 -34.10 -6.88
N ASP A 172 -3.74 -33.12 -7.71
CA ASP A 172 -2.35 -32.78 -8.02
C ASP A 172 -1.62 -32.29 -6.76
N VAL A 173 -2.25 -31.43 -5.96
CA VAL A 173 -1.69 -30.98 -4.68
C VAL A 173 -1.39 -32.17 -3.76
N ASP A 174 -2.22 -33.22 -3.75
CA ASP A 174 -1.91 -34.43 -2.97
C ASP A 174 -0.70 -35.21 -3.52
N LEU A 175 -0.56 -35.32 -4.84
CA LEU A 175 0.61 -35.93 -5.46
C LEU A 175 1.87 -35.10 -5.24
N ILE A 176 1.79 -33.78 -5.29
CA ILE A 176 2.88 -32.86 -4.92
C ILE A 176 3.29 -33.10 -3.47
N ARG A 177 2.34 -33.17 -2.52
CA ARG A 177 2.62 -33.52 -1.12
C ARG A 177 3.38 -34.85 -1.01
N VAL A 178 2.93 -35.90 -1.72
CA VAL A 178 3.58 -37.21 -1.70
C VAL A 178 5.00 -37.12 -2.27
N ALA A 179 5.20 -36.44 -3.39
CA ALA A 179 6.50 -36.28 -4.04
C ALA A 179 7.48 -35.46 -3.17
N LEU A 180 6.97 -34.53 -2.37
CA LEU A 180 7.74 -33.81 -1.35
C LEU A 180 8.11 -34.66 -0.14
N GLY A 181 7.52 -35.86 0.01
CA GLY A 181 7.74 -36.75 1.15
C GLY A 181 7.01 -36.31 2.42
N GLU A 182 6.00 -35.44 2.32
CA GLU A 182 5.29 -34.87 3.47
C GLU A 182 4.03 -35.69 3.83
N GLU A 183 3.82 -36.01 5.10
CA GLU A 183 2.57 -36.68 5.54
C GLU A 183 1.37 -35.72 5.51
N ARG A 184 1.64 -34.45 5.87
CA ARG A 184 0.71 -33.33 5.88
C ARG A 184 1.42 -32.06 5.39
N ILE A 185 0.65 -31.16 4.79
CA ILE A 185 1.13 -29.81 4.42
C ILE A 185 0.39 -28.74 5.21
N SER A 186 1.03 -27.61 5.43
CA SER A 186 0.29 -26.36 5.67
C SER A 186 -0.10 -25.74 4.32
N TYR A 187 -1.17 -24.96 4.29
CA TYR A 187 -1.70 -24.37 3.07
C TYR A 187 -2.02 -22.88 3.26
N LEU A 188 -1.61 -22.06 2.29
CA LEU A 188 -1.94 -20.64 2.18
C LEU A 188 -2.60 -20.40 0.82
N GLY A 189 -3.91 -20.13 0.81
CA GLY A 189 -4.64 -19.82 -0.41
C GLY A 189 -5.17 -18.40 -0.41
N VAL A 190 -5.04 -17.71 -1.54
CA VAL A 190 -5.64 -16.39 -1.76
C VAL A 190 -6.64 -16.46 -2.91
N SER A 191 -7.79 -15.79 -2.79
CA SER A 191 -8.77 -15.71 -3.88
C SER A 191 -9.25 -17.09 -4.37
N TYR A 192 -9.12 -17.43 -5.66
CA TYR A 192 -9.31 -18.79 -6.19
C TYR A 192 -8.63 -19.87 -5.34
N GLY A 193 -7.41 -19.61 -4.85
CA GLY A 193 -6.64 -20.52 -4.01
C GLY A 193 -7.37 -20.92 -2.72
N THR A 194 -8.34 -20.13 -2.26
CA THR A 194 -9.21 -20.49 -1.13
C THR A 194 -10.21 -21.58 -1.47
N TYR A 195 -10.72 -21.60 -2.71
CA TYR A 195 -11.57 -22.68 -3.20
C TYR A 195 -10.74 -23.95 -3.41
N LEU A 196 -9.53 -23.83 -3.97
CA LEU A 196 -8.61 -24.97 -4.10
C LEU A 196 -8.24 -25.57 -2.73
N GLY A 197 -7.87 -24.75 -1.75
CA GLY A 197 -7.56 -25.22 -0.40
C GLY A 197 -8.75 -25.91 0.25
N THR A 198 -9.95 -25.35 0.08
CA THR A 198 -11.20 -25.97 0.52
C THR A 198 -11.45 -27.31 -0.16
N ALA A 199 -11.18 -27.42 -1.46
CA ALA A 199 -11.31 -28.67 -2.21
C ALA A 199 -10.29 -29.72 -1.75
N TYR A 200 -9.05 -29.31 -1.51
CA TYR A 200 -8.00 -30.18 -0.99
C TYR A 200 -8.34 -30.75 0.39
N ASP A 201 -8.73 -29.91 1.36
CA ASP A 201 -9.15 -30.35 2.69
C ASP A 201 -10.39 -31.27 2.65
N ALA A 202 -11.30 -31.05 1.71
CA ALA A 202 -12.49 -31.87 1.55
C ALA A 202 -12.21 -33.24 0.93
N LEU A 203 -11.35 -33.31 -0.10
CA LEU A 203 -11.02 -34.55 -0.79
C LEU A 203 -10.00 -35.41 -0.01
N PHE A 204 -9.12 -34.76 0.76
CA PHE A 204 -8.03 -35.40 1.49
C PHE A 204 -8.04 -35.04 2.99
N PRO A 205 -9.11 -35.39 3.73
CA PRO A 205 -9.23 -35.03 5.14
C PRO A 205 -8.08 -35.61 5.96
N GLY A 206 -7.49 -34.78 6.82
CA GLY A 206 -6.35 -35.17 7.66
C GLY A 206 -4.96 -35.03 7.00
N ARG A 207 -4.89 -34.51 5.78
CA ARG A 207 -3.64 -34.16 5.08
C ARG A 207 -3.21 -32.70 5.20
N VAL A 208 -4.03 -31.87 5.84
CA VAL A 208 -3.74 -30.45 6.09
C VAL A 208 -3.42 -30.26 7.57
N ASP A 209 -2.24 -29.70 7.87
CA ASP A 209 -1.86 -29.31 9.23
C ASP A 209 -2.49 -27.97 9.62
N ARG A 210 -2.24 -26.91 8.84
CA ARG A 210 -2.81 -25.56 9.03
C ARG A 210 -3.25 -25.00 7.70
N MET A 211 -4.43 -24.38 7.65
CA MET A 211 -4.96 -23.77 6.44
C MET A 211 -5.32 -22.30 6.69
N LEU A 212 -4.58 -21.38 6.09
CA LEU A 212 -4.94 -19.97 6.04
C LEU A 212 -5.53 -19.67 4.66
N LEU A 213 -6.78 -19.23 4.65
CA LEU A 213 -7.49 -18.82 3.44
C LEU A 213 -7.73 -17.32 3.51
N ASP A 214 -7.14 -16.56 2.61
CA ASP A 214 -7.24 -15.10 2.53
C ASP A 214 -8.10 -14.69 1.32
N SER A 215 -9.03 -13.76 1.49
CA SER A 215 -9.93 -13.31 0.42
C SER A 215 -10.76 -14.46 -0.18
N ASN A 216 -11.82 -14.84 0.52
CA ASN A 216 -12.43 -16.16 0.41
C ASN A 216 -13.54 -16.28 -0.64
N VAL A 217 -13.46 -17.33 -1.45
CA VAL A 217 -14.53 -17.76 -2.36
C VAL A 217 -15.53 -18.64 -1.61
N ASP A 218 -16.83 -18.41 -1.81
CA ASP A 218 -17.89 -19.32 -1.37
C ASP A 218 -18.04 -20.48 -2.38
N PRO A 219 -17.71 -21.73 -2.00
CA PRO A 219 -17.86 -22.91 -2.87
C PRO A 219 -19.28 -23.14 -3.39
N THR A 220 -20.31 -22.71 -2.66
CA THR A 220 -21.71 -22.91 -3.05
C THR A 220 -22.17 -21.93 -4.13
N ALA A 221 -21.40 -20.87 -4.34
CA ALA A 221 -21.64 -19.83 -5.33
C ALA A 221 -20.55 -19.83 -6.43
N ALA A 222 -19.69 -20.86 -6.47
CA ALA A 222 -18.47 -20.88 -7.28
C ALA A 222 -18.70 -20.41 -8.72
N TRP A 223 -17.82 -19.49 -9.10
CA TRP A 223 -17.75 -18.70 -10.32
C TRP A 223 -18.97 -17.82 -10.56
N ARG A 224 -20.04 -18.33 -11.17
CA ARG A 224 -21.17 -17.49 -11.58
C ARG A 224 -21.78 -16.65 -10.45
N GLY A 225 -21.95 -17.25 -9.27
CA GLY A 225 -22.47 -16.53 -8.10
C GLY A 225 -21.46 -15.53 -7.54
N SER A 226 -20.21 -15.96 -7.39
CA SER A 226 -19.09 -15.12 -6.93
C SER A 226 -18.83 -13.92 -7.83
N PHE A 227 -18.83 -14.08 -9.15
CA PHE A 227 -18.65 -12.98 -10.11
C PHE A 227 -19.79 -11.97 -10.01
N ARG A 228 -21.02 -12.44 -9.84
CA ARG A 228 -22.16 -11.56 -9.64
C ARG A 228 -22.05 -10.79 -8.32
N ASP A 229 -21.62 -11.42 -7.24
CA ASP A 229 -21.45 -10.77 -5.93
C ASP A 229 -20.31 -9.73 -5.97
N SER A 230 -19.17 -10.08 -6.58
CA SER A 230 -18.03 -9.20 -6.82
C SER A 230 -18.40 -7.96 -7.66
N MET A 231 -18.94 -8.17 -8.86
CA MET A 231 -19.24 -7.10 -9.82
C MET A 231 -20.49 -6.28 -9.43
N THR A 232 -21.13 -6.60 -8.31
CA THR A 232 -22.24 -5.83 -7.76
C THR A 232 -21.83 -5.22 -6.42
N ALA A 233 -22.14 -5.88 -5.31
CA ALA A 233 -21.89 -5.38 -3.96
C ALA A 233 -20.40 -5.18 -3.67
N GLY A 234 -19.51 -6.03 -4.20
CA GLY A 234 -18.06 -5.89 -4.02
C GLY A 234 -17.54 -4.56 -4.53
N VAL A 235 -17.68 -4.31 -5.83
CA VAL A 235 -17.26 -3.04 -6.47
C VAL A 235 -17.94 -1.83 -5.84
N ASP A 236 -19.26 -1.88 -5.61
CA ASP A 236 -19.99 -0.75 -5.01
C ASP A 236 -19.50 -0.43 -3.60
N SER A 237 -19.14 -1.45 -2.80
CA SER A 237 -18.62 -1.25 -1.44
C SER A 237 -17.25 -0.57 -1.41
N ARG A 238 -16.41 -0.85 -2.41
CA ARG A 238 -15.04 -0.34 -2.50
C ARG A 238 -14.94 1.02 -3.21
N PHE A 239 -15.94 1.38 -4.01
CA PHE A 239 -15.97 2.67 -4.72
C PHE A 239 -15.95 3.89 -3.77
N GLY A 240 -16.49 3.75 -2.55
CA GLY A 240 -16.44 4.80 -1.53
C GLY A 240 -15.00 5.16 -1.11
N ASP A 241 -14.14 4.16 -0.97
CA ASP A 241 -12.73 4.35 -0.61
C ASP A 241 -11.98 5.10 -1.72
N PHE A 242 -12.24 4.76 -2.99
CA PHE A 242 -11.68 5.47 -4.14
C PHE A 242 -12.16 6.93 -4.20
N ALA A 243 -13.44 7.18 -3.94
CA ALA A 243 -13.97 8.55 -3.87
C ALA A 243 -13.32 9.36 -2.74
N ALA A 244 -13.12 8.74 -1.57
CA ALA A 244 -12.44 9.35 -0.44
C ALA A 244 -10.97 9.68 -0.76
N PHE A 245 -10.25 8.80 -1.44
CA PHE A 245 -8.88 9.04 -1.91
C PHE A 245 -8.78 10.26 -2.82
N LEU A 246 -9.75 10.45 -3.72
CA LEU A 246 -9.83 11.63 -4.59
C LEU A 246 -10.36 12.89 -3.88
N GLU A 247 -10.76 12.79 -2.61
CA GLU A 247 -11.42 13.85 -1.84
C GLU A 247 -12.72 14.34 -2.52
N ARG A 248 -13.48 13.43 -3.15
CA ARG A 248 -14.71 13.75 -3.88
C ARG A 248 -15.94 13.12 -3.26
N ASP A 249 -17.08 13.75 -3.48
CA ASP A 249 -18.37 13.14 -3.18
C ASP A 249 -18.58 11.87 -4.03
N PRO A 250 -18.89 10.71 -3.42
CA PRO A 250 -19.06 9.46 -4.16
C PRO A 250 -20.19 9.51 -5.20
N ALA A 251 -21.28 10.26 -4.95
CA ALA A 251 -22.40 10.33 -5.88
C ALA A 251 -22.08 11.23 -7.10
N GLU A 252 -21.32 12.30 -6.90
CA GLU A 252 -20.76 13.11 -7.98
C GLU A 252 -19.77 12.31 -8.83
N LEU A 253 -18.78 11.68 -8.21
CA LEU A 253 -17.77 10.88 -8.91
C LEU A 253 -18.41 9.73 -9.71
N ARG A 254 -19.42 9.07 -9.13
CA ARG A 254 -20.19 8.02 -9.82
C ARG A 254 -20.90 8.55 -11.07
N ARG A 255 -21.56 9.71 -10.98
CA ARG A 255 -22.23 10.32 -12.14
C ARG A 255 -21.23 10.64 -13.24
N GLU A 256 -20.11 11.26 -12.89
CA GLU A 256 -19.07 11.56 -13.86
C GLU A 256 -18.51 10.29 -14.51
N PHE A 257 -18.16 9.28 -13.72
CA PHE A 257 -17.67 8.00 -14.22
C PHE A 257 -18.61 7.42 -15.28
N LEU A 258 -19.91 7.38 -14.98
CA LEU A 258 -20.92 6.86 -15.90
C LEU A 258 -21.09 7.73 -17.16
N THR A 259 -20.93 9.06 -17.04
CA THR A 259 -20.90 9.97 -18.19
C THR A 259 -19.70 9.69 -19.09
N LEU A 260 -18.51 9.48 -18.53
CA LEU A 260 -17.29 9.17 -19.28
C LEU A 260 -17.41 7.81 -19.98
N VAL A 261 -17.93 6.79 -19.28
CA VAL A 261 -18.23 5.48 -19.89
C VAL A 261 -19.17 5.64 -21.09
N ALA A 262 -20.29 6.34 -20.93
CA ALA A 262 -21.25 6.55 -22.01
C ALA A 262 -20.69 7.43 -23.15
N GLY A 263 -19.70 8.27 -22.87
CA GLY A 263 -18.94 9.02 -23.86
C GLY A 263 -18.04 8.10 -24.70
N LEU A 264 -17.25 7.26 -24.03
CA LEU A 264 -16.37 6.28 -24.68
C LEU A 264 -17.13 5.23 -25.49
N ASP A 265 -18.29 4.78 -25.03
CA ASP A 265 -19.11 3.82 -25.78
C ASP A 265 -19.68 4.42 -27.08
N ARG A 266 -19.87 5.74 -27.13
CA ARG A 266 -20.36 6.46 -28.31
C ARG A 266 -19.23 6.84 -29.26
N GLU A 267 -18.10 7.24 -28.70
CA GLU A 267 -16.91 7.67 -29.42
C GLU A 267 -15.67 7.10 -28.71
N PRO A 268 -15.25 5.87 -29.07
CA PRO A 268 -14.07 5.22 -28.50
C PRO A 268 -12.80 6.03 -28.73
N LEU A 269 -11.87 6.00 -27.77
CA LEU A 269 -10.59 6.69 -27.89
C LEU A 269 -9.56 5.75 -28.53
N SER A 270 -9.03 6.12 -29.70
CA SER A 270 -7.90 5.39 -30.29
C SER A 270 -6.62 5.78 -29.56
N THR A 271 -5.90 4.80 -29.01
CA THR A 271 -4.63 4.99 -28.29
C THR A 271 -3.51 4.20 -28.97
N PRO A 272 -2.23 4.49 -28.66
CA PRO A 272 -1.11 3.69 -29.16
C PRO A 272 -1.20 2.19 -28.83
N SER A 273 -1.80 1.82 -27.70
CA SER A 273 -1.86 0.43 -27.21
C SER A 273 -3.16 -0.30 -27.55
N GLY A 274 -4.19 0.42 -27.99
CA GLY A 274 -5.50 -0.16 -28.30
C GLY A 274 -6.64 0.86 -28.38
N VAL A 275 -7.88 0.37 -28.56
CA VAL A 275 -9.08 1.22 -28.60
C VAL A 275 -9.77 1.19 -27.24
N LEU A 276 -9.71 2.31 -26.52
CA LEU A 276 -10.34 2.46 -25.22
C LEU A 276 -11.85 2.70 -25.37
N THR A 277 -12.64 1.83 -24.74
CA THR A 277 -14.12 1.87 -24.69
C THR A 277 -14.61 2.04 -23.25
N GLY A 278 -15.92 2.19 -23.05
CA GLY A 278 -16.50 2.20 -21.71
C GLY A 278 -16.19 0.93 -20.91
N SER A 279 -16.02 -0.22 -21.59
CA SER A 279 -15.59 -1.50 -20.99
C SER A 279 -14.20 -1.39 -20.37
N HIS A 280 -13.24 -0.81 -21.09
CA HIS A 280 -11.87 -0.65 -20.60
C HIS A 280 -11.80 0.30 -19.41
N LEU A 281 -12.63 1.35 -19.40
CA LEU A 281 -12.73 2.24 -18.23
C LEU A 281 -13.32 1.51 -17.00
N ARG A 282 -14.26 0.58 -17.20
CA ARG A 282 -14.80 -0.28 -16.13
C ARG A 282 -13.78 -1.29 -15.62
N ILE A 283 -13.02 -1.91 -16.53
CA ILE A 283 -11.90 -2.82 -16.19
C ILE A 283 -10.86 -2.05 -15.38
N THR A 284 -10.49 -0.84 -15.82
CA THR A 284 -9.55 0.04 -15.12
C THR A 284 -10.02 0.33 -13.69
N LEU A 285 -11.30 0.67 -13.52
CA LEU A 285 -11.88 0.87 -12.19
C LEU A 285 -11.78 -0.41 -11.37
N PHE A 286 -12.24 -1.55 -11.90
CA PHE A 286 -12.22 -2.82 -11.18
C PHE A 286 -10.82 -3.22 -10.73
N ALA A 287 -9.86 -3.24 -11.65
CA ALA A 287 -8.45 -3.56 -11.36
C ALA A 287 -7.87 -2.63 -10.30
N SER A 288 -8.17 -1.32 -10.39
CA SER A 288 -7.67 -0.34 -9.42
C SER A 288 -8.27 -0.47 -8.02
N LEU A 289 -9.38 -1.19 -7.84
CA LEU A 289 -10.03 -1.36 -6.54
C LEU A 289 -9.38 -2.48 -5.70
N TYR A 290 -8.54 -3.33 -6.31
CA TYR A 290 -7.84 -4.43 -5.65
C TYR A 290 -6.89 -3.93 -4.56
N GLN A 291 -6.29 -2.76 -4.74
CA GLN A 291 -5.31 -2.20 -3.82
C GLN A 291 -5.47 -0.68 -3.70
N ASP A 292 -5.14 -0.11 -2.54
CA ASP A 292 -5.13 1.36 -2.38
C ASP A 292 -4.04 1.99 -3.27
N GLN A 293 -2.92 1.29 -3.49
CA GLN A 293 -1.79 1.78 -4.30
C GLN A 293 -2.17 2.10 -5.76
N THR A 294 -3.22 1.46 -6.27
CA THR A 294 -3.67 1.60 -7.66
C THR A 294 -4.72 2.70 -7.85
N PHE A 295 -5.24 3.33 -6.78
CA PHE A 295 -6.17 4.46 -6.91
C PHE A 295 -5.65 5.66 -7.73
N PRO A 296 -4.37 6.08 -7.62
CA PRO A 296 -3.81 7.10 -8.50
C PRO A 296 -3.99 6.78 -9.99
N LEU A 297 -3.90 5.51 -10.38
CA LEU A 297 -4.03 5.05 -11.76
C LEU A 297 -5.46 5.26 -12.27
N ALA A 298 -6.47 4.84 -11.51
CA ALA A 298 -7.86 5.15 -11.84
C ALA A 298 -8.11 6.66 -11.94
N GLY A 299 -7.56 7.46 -11.01
CA GLY A 299 -7.65 8.92 -11.07
C GLY A 299 -7.05 9.51 -12.34
N ARG A 300 -5.86 9.04 -12.74
CA ARG A 300 -5.19 9.45 -14.00
C ARG A 300 -5.99 9.02 -15.22
N MET A 301 -6.56 7.81 -15.24
CA MET A 301 -7.41 7.35 -16.34
C MET A 301 -8.65 8.26 -16.48
N LEU A 302 -9.32 8.61 -15.38
CA LEU A 302 -10.48 9.52 -15.44
C LEU A 302 -10.12 10.88 -16.02
N ALA A 303 -8.98 11.45 -15.61
CA ALA A 303 -8.48 12.70 -16.19
C ALA A 303 -8.16 12.56 -17.68
N ALA A 304 -7.42 11.51 -18.08
CA ALA A 304 -7.05 11.25 -19.46
C ALA A 304 -8.28 11.07 -20.37
N VAL A 305 -9.29 10.32 -19.92
CA VAL A 305 -10.53 10.14 -20.67
C VAL A 305 -11.32 11.44 -20.78
N ARG A 306 -11.38 12.23 -19.71
CA ARG A 306 -12.07 13.53 -19.69
C ARG A 306 -11.44 14.51 -20.70
N ASP A 307 -10.11 14.53 -20.74
CA ASP A 307 -9.33 15.42 -21.61
C ASP A 307 -9.10 14.82 -23.01
N ARG A 308 -9.57 13.59 -23.24
CA ARG A 308 -9.35 12.77 -24.45
C ARG A 308 -7.86 12.59 -24.80
N ASP A 309 -7.00 12.54 -23.79
CA ASP A 309 -5.56 12.29 -23.93
C ASP A 309 -5.28 10.80 -24.15
N ALA A 310 -5.06 10.43 -25.41
CA ALA A 310 -4.82 9.06 -25.82
C ALA A 310 -3.51 8.47 -25.29
N ALA A 311 -2.46 9.27 -25.13
CA ALA A 311 -1.16 8.80 -24.67
C ALA A 311 -1.16 8.54 -23.16
N ALA A 312 -1.77 9.45 -22.39
CA ALA A 312 -1.94 9.26 -20.95
C ALA A 312 -2.85 8.05 -20.64
N ALA A 313 -3.92 7.87 -21.42
CA ALA A 313 -4.79 6.70 -21.29
C ALA A 313 -4.07 5.39 -21.62
N ALA A 314 -3.26 5.36 -22.70
CA ALA A 314 -2.42 4.21 -23.03
C ALA A 314 -1.48 3.84 -21.88
N ALA A 315 -0.75 4.81 -21.33
CA ALA A 315 0.20 4.56 -20.25
C ALA A 315 -0.46 3.93 -19.02
N VAL A 316 -1.64 4.41 -18.61
CA VAL A 316 -2.38 3.80 -17.50
C VAL A 316 -2.89 2.41 -17.85
N GLY A 317 -3.41 2.23 -19.07
CA GLY A 317 -3.92 0.94 -19.52
C GLY A 317 -2.82 -0.14 -19.60
N ASP A 318 -1.62 0.24 -20.01
CA ASP A 318 -0.44 -0.65 -20.04
C ASP A 318 0.00 -0.99 -18.61
N GLU A 319 0.04 -0.01 -17.70
CA GLU A 319 0.44 -0.25 -16.30
C GLU A 319 -0.52 -1.19 -15.55
N LEU A 320 -1.82 -1.12 -15.86
CA LEU A 320 -2.86 -1.99 -15.28
C LEU A 320 -3.20 -3.22 -16.13
N GLN A 321 -2.50 -3.43 -17.26
CA GLN A 321 -2.75 -4.54 -18.20
C GLN A 321 -4.24 -4.65 -18.61
N VAL A 322 -4.89 -3.54 -18.95
CA VAL A 322 -6.35 -3.51 -19.21
C VAL A 322 -6.75 -3.86 -20.65
N TRP A 323 -5.79 -4.17 -21.52
CA TRP A 323 -6.01 -4.36 -22.96
C TRP A 323 -6.30 -5.80 -23.35
N TYR A 324 -5.55 -6.75 -22.82
CA TYR A 324 -5.70 -8.18 -23.05
C TYR A 324 -4.84 -8.96 -22.05
N ASP A 325 -5.14 -10.26 -21.93
CA ASP A 325 -4.41 -11.23 -21.10
C ASP A 325 -3.62 -12.19 -22.00
N ASP A 326 -2.86 -13.15 -21.48
CA ASP A 326 -2.27 -14.21 -22.32
C ASP A 326 -3.32 -15.25 -22.77
N ASP A 327 -3.17 -15.83 -23.97
CA ASP A 327 -4.09 -16.87 -24.48
C ASP A 327 -4.08 -18.12 -23.58
N ASN A 328 -2.93 -18.47 -23.00
CA ASN A 328 -2.83 -19.63 -22.12
C ASN A 328 -3.64 -19.44 -20.83
N ASP A 329 -3.42 -18.33 -20.13
CA ASP A 329 -4.06 -18.05 -18.86
C ASP A 329 -5.58 -17.91 -19.04
N ALA A 330 -6.01 -17.14 -20.04
CA ALA A 330 -7.43 -16.99 -20.39
C ALA A 330 -8.10 -18.33 -20.76
N SER A 331 -7.40 -19.18 -21.53
CA SER A 331 -7.92 -20.49 -21.93
C SER A 331 -8.05 -21.43 -20.75
N ALA A 332 -7.02 -21.49 -19.90
CA ALA A 332 -6.98 -22.37 -18.74
C ALA A 332 -7.97 -21.92 -17.66
N GLU A 333 -8.08 -20.61 -17.39
CA GLU A 333 -9.07 -20.02 -16.49
C GLU A 333 -10.51 -20.38 -16.90
N LEU A 334 -10.84 -20.29 -18.20
CA LEU A 334 -12.14 -20.75 -18.71
C LEU A 334 -12.35 -22.24 -18.49
N GLY A 335 -11.31 -23.06 -18.67
CA GLY A 335 -11.36 -24.49 -18.38
C GLY A 335 -11.72 -24.78 -16.92
N VAL A 336 -11.07 -24.08 -15.99
CA VAL A 336 -11.36 -24.17 -14.55
C VAL A 336 -12.81 -23.73 -14.27
N PHE A 337 -13.20 -22.54 -14.74
CA PHE A 337 -14.54 -22.01 -14.48
C PHE A 337 -15.65 -22.91 -14.97
N CYS A 338 -15.53 -23.39 -16.22
CA CYS A 338 -16.56 -24.20 -16.83
C CYS A 338 -16.56 -25.65 -16.29
N ALA A 339 -15.45 -26.15 -15.74
CA ALA A 339 -15.36 -27.46 -15.12
C ALA A 339 -15.83 -27.49 -13.65
N ASP A 340 -15.82 -26.35 -12.94
CA ASP A 340 -16.19 -26.29 -11.53
C ASP A 340 -17.63 -25.86 -11.26
N GLY A 341 -18.23 -25.09 -12.18
CA GLY A 341 -19.50 -24.40 -11.94
C GLY A 341 -20.67 -24.94 -12.76
N THR A 342 -21.89 -24.74 -12.25
CA THR A 342 -23.11 -24.96 -13.03
C THR A 342 -23.57 -23.67 -13.70
N PHE A 343 -23.50 -23.64 -15.03
CA PHE A 343 -23.91 -22.49 -15.83
C PHE A 343 -25.22 -22.80 -16.57
N PRO A 344 -26.30 -22.01 -16.35
CA PRO A 344 -27.51 -22.14 -17.15
C PRO A 344 -27.21 -22.09 -18.64
N ARG A 345 -27.84 -22.97 -19.42
CA ARG A 345 -27.68 -23.04 -20.88
C ARG A 345 -28.54 -22.02 -21.62
N ASP A 346 -29.62 -21.57 -21.00
CA ASP A 346 -30.53 -20.58 -21.58
C ASP A 346 -29.93 -19.17 -21.53
N PRO A 347 -29.61 -18.55 -22.68
CA PRO A 347 -29.07 -17.20 -22.71
C PRO A 347 -30.02 -16.12 -22.15
N ALA A 348 -31.34 -16.36 -22.16
CA ALA A 348 -32.32 -15.38 -21.69
C ALA A 348 -32.12 -15.06 -20.19
N VAL A 349 -31.69 -16.06 -19.41
CA VAL A 349 -31.37 -15.90 -17.98
C VAL A 349 -30.32 -14.80 -17.76
N TYR A 350 -29.26 -14.81 -18.57
CA TYR A 350 -28.17 -13.84 -18.46
C TYR A 350 -28.61 -12.47 -18.96
N ALA A 351 -29.32 -12.40 -20.08
CA ALA A 351 -29.83 -11.14 -20.62
C ALA A 351 -30.70 -10.39 -19.60
N THR A 352 -31.63 -11.09 -18.95
CA THR A 352 -32.50 -10.52 -17.92
C THR A 352 -31.72 -10.07 -16.69
N GLN A 353 -30.82 -10.91 -16.18
CA GLN A 353 -30.08 -10.62 -14.95
C GLN A 353 -29.04 -9.52 -15.15
N ALA A 354 -28.26 -9.56 -16.24
CA ALA A 354 -27.29 -8.51 -16.56
C ALA A 354 -27.98 -7.15 -16.73
N ALA A 355 -29.13 -7.09 -17.40
CA ALA A 355 -29.89 -5.84 -17.54
C ALA A 355 -30.44 -5.33 -16.19
N ALA A 356 -30.86 -6.22 -15.30
CA ALA A 356 -31.32 -5.85 -13.96
C ALA A 356 -30.17 -5.33 -13.09
N ASP A 357 -29.03 -6.03 -13.10
CA ASP A 357 -27.86 -5.67 -12.32
C ASP A 357 -27.23 -4.38 -12.85
N ALA A 358 -27.17 -4.16 -14.17
CA ALA A 358 -26.68 -2.91 -14.76
C ALA A 358 -27.48 -1.67 -14.31
N ARG A 359 -28.78 -1.82 -14.02
CA ARG A 359 -29.61 -0.73 -13.46
C ARG A 359 -29.33 -0.47 -11.99
N ARG A 360 -29.06 -1.53 -11.21
CA ARG A 360 -28.87 -1.43 -9.76
C ARG A 360 -27.44 -1.09 -9.37
N TYR A 361 -26.48 -1.64 -10.09
CA TYR A 361 -25.04 -1.54 -9.88
C TYR A 361 -24.37 -1.05 -11.18
N PRO A 362 -24.53 0.23 -11.52
CA PRO A 362 -24.17 0.74 -12.83
C PRO A 362 -22.66 0.83 -13.08
N LEU A 363 -21.80 0.67 -12.06
CA LEU A 363 -20.34 0.76 -12.15
C LEU A 363 -19.71 -0.36 -12.99
N THR A 364 -20.35 -1.53 -13.07
CA THR A 364 -19.85 -2.68 -13.85
C THR A 364 -20.70 -2.99 -15.09
N GLY A 365 -21.85 -2.32 -15.24
CA GLY A 365 -22.71 -2.48 -16.42
C GLY A 365 -23.33 -3.88 -16.56
N GLY A 366 -23.44 -4.64 -15.46
CA GLY A 366 -24.01 -5.98 -15.46
C GLY A 366 -23.02 -7.11 -15.78
N ALA A 367 -21.72 -6.82 -15.83
CA ALA A 367 -20.67 -7.79 -16.21
C ALA A 367 -20.74 -9.12 -15.43
N GLY A 368 -20.96 -9.07 -14.11
CA GLY A 368 -21.00 -10.29 -13.27
C GLY A 368 -22.19 -11.23 -13.53
N ALA A 369 -23.24 -10.76 -14.22
CA ALA A 369 -24.40 -11.57 -14.59
C ALA A 369 -24.49 -11.83 -16.10
N ALA A 370 -23.54 -11.32 -16.88
CA ALA A 370 -23.49 -11.48 -18.32
C ALA A 370 -23.16 -12.93 -18.73
N ILE A 371 -23.48 -13.27 -19.98
CA ILE A 371 -23.32 -14.64 -20.48
C ILE A 371 -21.85 -14.98 -20.69
N MET A 372 -21.40 -16.06 -20.04
CA MET A 372 -20.04 -16.59 -20.13
C MET A 372 -19.95 -17.69 -21.21
N PRO A 373 -18.75 -17.98 -21.75
CA PRO A 373 -18.52 -19.12 -22.64
C PRO A 373 -19.04 -20.45 -22.06
N CYS A 374 -19.01 -20.61 -20.74
CA CYS A 374 -19.48 -21.81 -20.04
C CYS A 374 -20.94 -22.20 -20.35
N ALA A 375 -21.82 -21.25 -20.70
CA ALA A 375 -23.19 -21.57 -21.12
C ALA A 375 -23.23 -22.44 -22.40
N PHE A 376 -22.19 -22.37 -23.23
CA PHE A 376 -22.06 -23.10 -24.48
C PHE A 376 -21.00 -24.21 -24.42
N TRP A 377 -20.44 -24.51 -23.25
CA TRP A 377 -19.36 -25.48 -23.08
C TRP A 377 -19.83 -26.91 -23.39
N PRO A 378 -19.03 -27.75 -24.07
CA PRO A 378 -19.44 -29.12 -24.37
C PRO A 378 -19.49 -29.98 -23.11
N GLY A 379 -20.56 -30.78 -22.97
CA GLY A 379 -20.72 -31.71 -21.85
C GLY A 379 -21.00 -31.06 -20.50
N ASP A 380 -21.14 -31.90 -19.49
CA ASP A 380 -21.28 -31.49 -18.09
C ASP A 380 -19.93 -31.64 -17.37
N PRO A 381 -19.68 -30.87 -16.29
CA PRO A 381 -18.54 -31.07 -15.39
C PRO A 381 -18.29 -32.54 -15.02
N LEU A 382 -17.03 -32.97 -15.03
CA LEU A 382 -16.65 -34.33 -14.67
C LEU A 382 -16.82 -34.61 -13.18
N ASP A 383 -16.44 -33.64 -12.36
CA ASP A 383 -16.59 -33.66 -10.90
C ASP A 383 -17.71 -32.69 -10.49
N PRO A 384 -18.48 -33.01 -9.45
CA PRO A 384 -19.39 -32.03 -8.85
C PRO A 384 -18.59 -30.90 -8.17
N PRO A 385 -19.17 -29.69 -8.03
CA PRO A 385 -18.55 -28.61 -7.27
C PRO A 385 -18.22 -29.09 -5.85
N VAL A 386 -16.97 -28.87 -5.42
CA VAL A 386 -16.50 -29.33 -4.10
C VAL A 386 -17.01 -28.39 -3.01
N ARG A 387 -17.38 -28.93 -1.86
CA ARG A 387 -17.86 -28.13 -0.72
C ARG A 387 -16.92 -28.27 0.47
N ALA A 388 -16.89 -27.26 1.33
CA ALA A 388 -16.10 -27.32 2.54
C ALA A 388 -16.51 -28.49 3.45
N ASN A 389 -15.53 -29.12 4.08
CA ASN A 389 -15.75 -30.24 4.99
C ASN A 389 -15.93 -29.73 6.44
N PRO A 390 -17.14 -29.83 7.03
CA PRO A 390 -17.39 -29.35 8.39
C PRO A 390 -16.78 -30.24 9.48
N ARG A 391 -16.21 -31.41 9.13
CA ARG A 391 -15.67 -32.39 10.07
C ARG A 391 -14.15 -32.46 9.97
N GLY A 392 -13.45 -32.50 11.11
CA GLY A 392 -11.99 -32.54 11.16
C GLY A 392 -11.42 -31.63 12.26
N PRO A 393 -10.08 -31.46 12.27
CA PRO A 393 -9.42 -30.61 13.26
C PRO A 393 -9.80 -29.13 13.10
N ALA A 394 -9.66 -28.37 14.20
CA ALA A 394 -9.90 -26.93 14.24
C ALA A 394 -8.67 -26.14 13.77
N ASN A 395 -8.36 -26.26 12.48
CA ASN A 395 -7.10 -25.81 11.88
C ASN A 395 -7.30 -24.97 10.60
N VAL A 396 -8.42 -24.23 10.53
CA VAL A 396 -8.71 -23.32 9.41
C VAL A 396 -8.85 -21.90 9.92
N LEU A 397 -8.10 -20.97 9.33
CA LEU A 397 -8.23 -19.54 9.54
C LEU A 397 -8.65 -18.88 8.22
N LEU A 398 -9.74 -18.14 8.27
CA LEU A 398 -10.23 -17.32 7.17
C LEU A 398 -9.88 -15.86 7.48
N VAL A 399 -9.32 -15.14 6.52
CA VAL A 399 -9.01 -13.71 6.61
C VAL A 399 -9.67 -13.02 5.43
N ASN A 400 -10.38 -11.92 5.65
CA ASN A 400 -11.02 -11.19 4.56
C ASN A 400 -11.18 -9.71 4.88
N ASN A 401 -10.87 -8.84 3.92
CA ASN A 401 -11.18 -7.43 4.03
C ASN A 401 -12.70 -7.22 4.06
N LEU A 402 -13.20 -6.26 4.85
CA LEU A 402 -14.63 -5.95 4.92
C LEU A 402 -15.14 -5.34 3.61
N ARG A 403 -14.26 -4.65 2.87
CA ARG A 403 -14.56 -3.99 1.58
C ARG A 403 -13.75 -4.61 0.42
N ASP A 404 -13.63 -5.93 0.41
CA ASP A 404 -13.00 -6.67 -0.70
C ASP A 404 -13.87 -6.61 -1.98
N PRO A 405 -13.37 -6.08 -3.12
CA PRO A 405 -14.14 -5.94 -4.34
C PRO A 405 -14.30 -7.26 -5.12
N ALA A 406 -13.41 -8.23 -4.92
CA ALA A 406 -13.34 -9.47 -5.69
C ALA A 406 -13.95 -10.66 -4.95
N THR A 407 -13.62 -10.82 -3.66
CA THR A 407 -14.16 -11.87 -2.79
C THR A 407 -14.78 -11.26 -1.55
N THR A 408 -16.07 -10.98 -1.63
CA THR A 408 -16.77 -10.17 -0.63
C THR A 408 -16.70 -10.81 0.77
N TYR A 409 -16.81 -9.97 1.81
CA TYR A 409 -16.94 -10.45 3.18
C TYR A 409 -18.15 -11.38 3.40
N ARG A 410 -19.18 -11.24 2.56
CA ARG A 410 -20.32 -12.16 2.52
C ARG A 410 -19.91 -13.57 2.08
N ALA A 411 -19.02 -13.70 1.10
CA ALA A 411 -18.50 -15.00 0.69
C ALA A 411 -17.66 -15.64 1.81
N ALA A 412 -16.82 -14.86 2.50
CA ALA A 412 -16.06 -15.33 3.65
C ALA A 412 -16.94 -15.80 4.82
N THR A 413 -18.01 -15.07 5.15
CA THR A 413 -18.96 -15.49 6.19
C THR A 413 -19.75 -16.74 5.79
N ALA A 414 -20.09 -16.90 4.50
CA ALA A 414 -20.69 -18.13 4.00
C ALA A 414 -19.74 -19.33 4.10
N LEU A 415 -18.47 -19.18 3.73
CA LEU A 415 -17.46 -20.23 3.88
C LEU A 415 -17.18 -20.57 5.35
N ARG A 416 -17.11 -19.55 6.22
CA ARG A 416 -16.99 -19.71 7.68
C ARG A 416 -18.12 -20.58 8.24
N GLY A 417 -19.34 -20.38 7.76
CA GLY A 417 -20.50 -21.20 8.12
C GLY A 417 -20.39 -22.65 7.66
N GLN A 418 -19.86 -22.88 6.46
CA GLN A 418 -19.68 -24.24 5.90
C GLN A 418 -18.63 -25.06 6.66
N PHE A 419 -17.52 -24.44 7.11
CA PHE A 419 -16.52 -25.12 7.92
C PHE A 419 -16.96 -25.36 9.38
N GLY A 420 -18.00 -24.68 9.86
CA GLY A 420 -18.45 -24.79 11.25
C GLY A 420 -17.34 -24.50 12.26
N ASP A 421 -17.28 -25.23 13.36
CA ASP A 421 -16.29 -24.98 14.43
C ASP A 421 -14.84 -25.28 14.05
N ARG A 422 -14.56 -25.76 12.83
CA ARG A 422 -13.18 -25.92 12.36
C ARG A 422 -12.51 -24.59 12.04
N ALA A 423 -13.28 -23.63 11.53
CA ALA A 423 -12.77 -22.37 11.04
C ALA A 423 -12.91 -21.24 12.08
N ARG A 424 -12.09 -20.21 11.92
CA ARG A 424 -12.28 -18.88 12.51
C ARG A 424 -12.16 -17.83 11.42
N LEU A 425 -12.90 -16.74 11.53
CA LEU A 425 -12.90 -15.64 10.58
C LEU A 425 -12.35 -14.37 11.23
N VAL A 426 -11.32 -13.82 10.58
CA VAL A 426 -10.75 -12.50 10.87
C VAL A 426 -11.22 -11.56 9.77
N GLY A 427 -12.18 -10.70 10.10
CA GLY A 427 -12.50 -9.55 9.27
C GLY A 427 -11.42 -8.48 9.42
N VAL A 428 -11.12 -7.74 8.36
CA VAL A 428 -10.17 -6.62 8.42
C VAL A 428 -10.87 -5.37 7.92
N ASP A 429 -10.97 -4.33 8.77
CA ASP A 429 -11.66 -3.09 8.43
C ASP A 429 -10.84 -2.21 7.47
N GLN A 430 -10.62 -2.74 6.28
CA GLN A 430 -10.00 -2.08 5.14
C GLN A 430 -10.69 -2.56 3.86
N GLY A 431 -10.33 -1.96 2.72
CA GLY A 431 -10.68 -2.49 1.42
C GLY A 431 -9.52 -3.19 0.72
N GLY A 432 -9.76 -3.63 -0.50
CA GLY A 432 -8.77 -4.34 -1.32
C GLY A 432 -8.87 -5.86 -1.21
N HIS A 433 -8.01 -6.56 -1.93
CA HIS A 433 -8.05 -8.01 -2.12
C HIS A 433 -6.72 -8.64 -1.66
N GLY A 434 -6.79 -9.64 -0.77
CA GLY A 434 -5.68 -10.20 -0.01
C GLY A 434 -5.37 -9.38 1.23
N ALA A 435 -5.99 -9.72 2.36
CA ALA A 435 -5.85 -9.00 3.62
C ALA A 435 -4.58 -9.38 4.40
N TYR A 436 -4.15 -10.64 4.30
CA TYR A 436 -2.95 -11.17 4.94
C TYR A 436 -1.74 -11.09 4.00
N LEU A 437 -1.89 -11.55 2.76
CA LEU A 437 -0.74 -11.68 1.85
C LEU A 437 -0.37 -10.36 1.16
N PHE A 438 -1.37 -9.58 0.75
CA PHE A 438 -1.18 -8.33 0.00
C PHE A 438 -1.57 -7.08 0.82
N GLY A 439 -1.98 -7.26 2.07
CA GLY A 439 -2.54 -6.21 2.92
C GLY A 439 -1.54 -5.69 3.95
N GLY A 440 -1.61 -4.39 4.24
CA GLY A 440 -0.76 -3.71 5.23
C GLY A 440 -1.20 -3.81 6.69
N ASN A 441 -2.21 -4.63 7.02
CA ASN A 441 -2.79 -4.62 8.35
C ASN A 441 -1.95 -5.42 9.35
N VAL A 442 -1.31 -4.72 10.30
CA VAL A 442 -0.47 -5.37 11.32
C VAL A 442 -1.23 -6.39 12.17
N CYS A 443 -2.50 -6.12 12.49
CA CYS A 443 -3.33 -7.07 13.25
C CYS A 443 -3.57 -8.34 12.42
N ALA A 444 -3.99 -8.22 11.16
CA ALA A 444 -4.24 -9.37 10.30
C ALA A 444 -2.95 -10.18 10.06
N ALA A 445 -1.85 -9.50 9.76
CA ALA A 445 -0.56 -10.12 9.51
C ALA A 445 0.00 -10.81 10.77
N ARG A 446 -0.20 -10.24 11.95
CA ARG A 446 0.16 -10.89 13.23
C ARG A 446 -0.72 -12.12 13.48
N VAL A 447 -2.05 -11.98 13.41
CA VAL A 447 -2.98 -13.08 13.69
C VAL A 447 -2.76 -14.24 12.71
N GLY A 448 -2.58 -13.96 11.43
CA GLY A 448 -2.28 -14.98 10.42
C GLY A 448 -0.93 -15.67 10.66
N THR A 449 0.10 -14.92 11.07
CA THR A 449 1.42 -15.49 11.38
C THR A 449 1.40 -16.29 12.68
N ASP A 450 0.74 -15.81 13.73
CA ASP A 450 0.57 -16.55 14.98
C ASP A 450 -0.21 -17.86 14.75
N PHE A 451 -1.19 -17.85 13.85
CA PHE A 451 -1.88 -19.06 13.42
C PHE A 451 -0.96 -20.00 12.64
N LEU A 452 -0.31 -19.51 11.57
CA LEU A 452 0.55 -20.32 10.72
C LEU A 452 1.77 -20.85 11.46
N VAL A 453 2.44 -20.05 12.29
CA VAL A 453 3.68 -20.44 12.97
C VAL A 453 3.40 -21.00 14.35
N HIS A 454 2.54 -20.41 15.17
CA HIS A 454 2.36 -20.89 16.55
C HIS A 454 1.12 -21.78 16.75
N GLY A 455 0.20 -21.82 15.79
CA GLY A 455 -1.06 -22.57 15.90
C GLY A 455 -2.05 -21.87 16.81
N VAL A 456 -1.85 -20.57 17.05
CA VAL A 456 -2.77 -19.76 17.85
C VAL A 456 -4.05 -19.59 17.07
N ARG A 457 -5.16 -20.04 17.66
CA ARG A 457 -6.48 -19.92 17.06
C ARG A 457 -7.22 -18.74 17.68
N PRO A 458 -7.42 -17.62 16.96
CA PRO A 458 -8.18 -16.49 17.48
C PRO A 458 -9.68 -16.86 17.61
N PRO A 459 -10.48 -16.11 18.38
CA PRO A 459 -11.93 -16.10 18.16
C PRO A 459 -12.27 -15.51 16.79
N ASP A 460 -13.53 -15.61 16.37
CA ASP A 460 -14.01 -14.77 15.26
C ASP A 460 -13.86 -13.30 15.70
N MET A 461 -13.17 -12.49 14.91
CA MET A 461 -12.79 -11.13 15.30
C MET A 461 -12.66 -10.20 14.09
N THR A 462 -12.61 -8.89 14.37
CA THR A 462 -12.32 -7.88 13.36
C THR A 462 -11.06 -7.12 13.75
N CYS A 463 -10.07 -7.11 12.87
CA CYS A 463 -8.93 -6.21 12.96
C CYS A 463 -9.36 -4.79 12.56
N PRO A 464 -9.01 -3.75 13.34
CA PRO A 464 -9.35 -2.37 12.99
C PRO A 464 -8.59 -1.92 11.73
N ASP A 465 -9.05 -0.80 11.14
CA ASP A 465 -8.34 -0.13 10.06
C ASP A 465 -6.88 0.14 10.45
N ARG A 466 -5.94 -0.06 9.52
CA ARG A 466 -4.50 0.04 9.81
C ARG A 466 -4.08 1.45 10.25
N HIS A 467 -4.84 2.48 9.86
CA HIS A 467 -4.63 3.86 10.25
C HIS A 467 -5.62 4.34 11.32
N ALA A 468 -6.43 3.44 11.91
CA ALA A 468 -7.38 3.80 12.96
C ALA A 468 -6.71 4.47 14.15
N ALA A 469 -5.50 4.03 14.51
CA ALA A 469 -4.68 4.67 15.55
C ALA A 469 -4.39 6.13 15.20
N LEU A 470 -3.73 6.37 14.05
CA LEU A 470 -3.41 7.73 13.59
C LEU A 470 -4.67 8.60 13.41
N ALA A 471 -5.76 8.07 12.87
CA ALA A 471 -7.02 8.81 12.76
C ALA A 471 -7.59 9.17 14.15
N GLY A 472 -7.50 8.25 15.10
CA GLY A 472 -7.80 8.46 16.52
C GLY A 472 -6.92 9.54 17.14
N ASP A 473 -5.63 9.55 16.85
CA ASP A 473 -4.68 10.56 17.34
C ASP A 473 -5.00 11.95 16.79
N LEU A 474 -5.30 12.06 15.50
CA LEU A 474 -5.74 13.32 14.91
C LEU A 474 -7.06 13.82 15.52
N ALA A 475 -7.99 12.91 15.82
CA ALA A 475 -9.23 13.25 16.52
C ALA A 475 -8.99 13.65 17.98
N HIS A 476 -8.04 13.01 18.66
CA HIS A 476 -7.63 13.38 20.01
C HIS A 476 -7.00 14.78 20.02
N LEU A 477 -6.12 15.06 19.05
CA LEU A 477 -5.45 16.36 18.89
C LEU A 477 -6.45 17.52 18.72
N THR A 478 -7.53 17.31 17.96
CA THR A 478 -8.54 18.37 17.73
C THR A 478 -9.66 18.41 18.76
N GLY A 479 -10.01 17.25 19.34
CA GLY A 479 -11.03 17.12 20.36
C GLY A 479 -10.52 17.48 21.75
N VAL A 480 -9.85 16.52 22.40
CA VAL A 480 -9.41 16.65 23.80
C VAL A 480 -8.24 17.63 23.92
N ALA A 481 -7.26 17.55 23.02
CA ALA A 481 -6.12 18.45 23.05
C ALA A 481 -6.46 19.84 22.49
N GLY A 482 -7.56 19.98 21.75
CA GLY A 482 -8.18 21.28 21.41
C GLY A 482 -7.52 22.07 20.28
N ALA A 483 -6.66 21.46 19.45
CA ALA A 483 -6.15 22.09 18.25
C ALA A 483 -7.29 22.33 17.23
N PRO A 484 -7.37 23.48 16.54
CA PRO A 484 -8.45 23.75 15.60
C PRO A 484 -8.55 22.75 14.45
N GLY A 485 -7.41 22.34 13.91
CA GLY A 485 -7.31 21.37 12.83
C GLY A 485 -6.00 20.59 12.90
N ALA A 486 -6.05 19.35 12.40
CA ALA A 486 -4.92 18.46 12.29
C ALA A 486 -4.97 17.74 10.93
N ALA A 487 -3.82 17.46 10.34
CA ALA A 487 -3.72 16.65 9.14
C ALA A 487 -2.45 15.80 9.16
N ALA A 488 -2.48 14.66 8.48
CA ALA A 488 -1.35 13.80 8.29
C ALA A 488 -1.28 13.27 6.85
N GLU A 489 -0.08 12.98 6.38
CA GLU A 489 0.16 12.12 5.23
C GLU A 489 1.14 11.02 5.63
N VAL A 490 0.75 9.76 5.43
CA VAL A 490 1.60 8.57 5.57
C VAL A 490 1.98 8.10 4.18
N ARG A 491 3.25 7.73 3.99
CA ARG A 491 3.73 7.01 2.80
C ARG A 491 4.50 5.78 3.23
N ASP A 492 4.09 4.64 2.74
CA ASP A 492 4.76 3.36 2.97
C ASP A 492 4.68 2.50 1.70
N ALA A 493 5.07 1.23 1.80
CA ALA A 493 4.94 0.27 0.71
C ALA A 493 3.49 0.13 0.21
N ASP A 494 2.51 0.46 1.06
CA ASP A 494 1.11 0.34 0.74
C ASP A 494 0.49 1.62 0.14
N GLY A 495 1.30 2.61 -0.21
CA GLY A 495 0.87 3.80 -0.91
C GLY A 495 0.81 5.05 -0.04
N VAL A 496 -0.07 5.98 -0.40
CA VAL A 496 -0.18 7.29 0.26
C VAL A 496 -1.55 7.42 0.91
N VAL A 497 -1.56 7.63 2.22
CA VAL A 497 -2.79 7.90 2.98
C VAL A 497 -2.76 9.29 3.56
N ARG A 498 -3.86 10.02 3.37
CA ARG A 498 -4.06 11.36 3.93
C ARG A 498 -5.20 11.34 4.92
N LEU A 499 -4.91 11.81 6.13
CA LEU A 499 -5.88 11.90 7.21
C LEU A 499 -6.03 13.35 7.65
N ARG A 500 -7.19 13.65 8.22
CA ARG A 500 -7.54 14.99 8.68
C ARG A 500 -8.51 14.93 9.83
N SER A 501 -8.47 15.97 10.65
CA SER A 501 -9.46 16.22 11.70
C SER A 501 -9.62 17.72 11.91
N GLY A 502 -10.81 18.14 12.33
CA GLY A 502 -11.11 19.54 12.64
C GLY A 502 -11.16 20.48 11.41
N THR A 503 -10.87 21.74 11.68
CA THR A 503 -11.10 22.87 10.77
C THR A 503 -9.80 23.62 10.45
N ALA A 504 -9.65 24.01 9.19
CA ALA A 504 -8.56 24.89 8.75
C ALA A 504 -8.85 26.36 9.03
N ASP A 505 -10.12 26.75 9.23
CA ASP A 505 -10.53 28.13 9.50
C ASP A 505 -11.76 28.13 10.40
N LEU A 506 -11.57 28.56 11.65
CA LEU A 506 -12.62 28.59 12.68
C LEU A 506 -13.74 29.60 12.38
N ALA A 507 -13.47 30.65 11.60
CA ALA A 507 -14.48 31.66 11.29
C ALA A 507 -15.46 31.16 10.21
N THR A 508 -14.95 30.40 9.24
CA THR A 508 -15.76 29.86 8.13
C THR A 508 -16.24 28.42 8.36
N GLY A 509 -15.65 27.71 9.31
CA GLY A 509 -15.89 26.28 9.53
C GLY A 509 -15.28 25.39 8.45
N ARG A 510 -14.40 25.92 7.58
CA ARG A 510 -13.81 25.15 6.48
C ARG A 510 -12.99 23.97 7.04
N PRO A 511 -13.22 22.73 6.56
CA PRO A 511 -12.48 21.57 7.03
C PRO A 511 -10.99 21.66 6.67
N MET A 512 -10.14 21.11 7.56
CA MET A 512 -8.72 20.92 7.30
C MET A 512 -8.51 19.92 6.15
N LEU A 513 -7.54 20.13 5.26
CA LEU A 513 -7.04 19.13 4.31
C LEU A 513 -5.55 18.90 4.52
N ALA A 514 -5.05 17.71 4.19
CA ALA A 514 -3.62 17.43 4.16
C ALA A 514 -2.86 18.25 3.07
N THR A 515 -3.59 18.77 2.08
CA THR A 515 -3.07 19.67 1.04
C THR A 515 -3.08 21.14 1.44
N ASP A 516 -3.61 21.51 2.62
CA ASP A 516 -3.49 22.89 3.12
C ASP A 516 -2.02 23.22 3.40
N ARG A 517 -1.55 24.32 2.82
CA ARG A 517 -0.23 24.88 3.14
C ARG A 517 -0.22 25.41 4.58
N VAL A 518 0.93 25.25 5.24
CA VAL A 518 1.19 25.75 6.60
C VAL A 518 2.60 26.33 6.69
N ARG A 519 2.86 27.16 7.70
CA ARG A 519 4.23 27.57 8.04
C ARG A 519 4.90 26.41 8.77
N VAL A 520 5.96 25.86 8.20
CA VAL A 520 6.65 24.66 8.75
C VAL A 520 7.82 25.01 9.66
N PHE A 521 8.12 26.29 9.80
CA PHE A 521 9.13 26.81 10.74
C PHE A 521 10.44 26.04 10.66
N SER A 522 10.89 25.47 11.77
CA SER A 522 12.21 24.87 11.91
C SER A 522 12.53 23.74 10.93
N ASN A 523 11.54 23.14 10.26
CA ASN A 523 11.78 22.27 9.11
C ASN A 523 12.66 22.93 8.02
N THR A 524 12.64 24.26 7.91
CA THR A 524 13.51 25.05 7.02
C THR A 524 15.01 24.73 7.20
N LYS A 525 15.42 24.42 8.44
CA LYS A 525 16.82 24.10 8.77
C LYS A 525 17.32 22.87 8.03
N ALA A 526 16.47 21.87 7.82
CA ALA A 526 16.84 20.67 7.07
C ALA A 526 17.12 21.00 5.58
N PHE A 527 16.36 21.92 4.97
CA PHE A 527 16.65 22.41 3.63
C PHE A 527 18.01 23.13 3.57
N VAL A 528 18.24 24.05 4.50
CA VAL A 528 19.49 24.83 4.56
C VAL A 528 20.70 23.92 4.80
N ALA A 529 20.61 22.98 5.74
CA ALA A 529 21.67 22.01 6.00
C ALA A 529 21.97 21.15 4.76
N THR A 530 20.94 20.74 4.02
CA THR A 530 21.10 19.99 2.77
C THR A 530 21.87 20.80 1.73
N VAL A 531 21.54 22.09 1.54
CA VAL A 531 22.28 22.97 0.63
C VAL A 531 23.73 23.12 1.07
N VAL A 532 24.00 23.36 2.36
CA VAL A 532 25.38 23.46 2.87
C VAL A 532 26.15 22.16 2.61
N LEU A 533 25.54 21.00 2.84
CA LEU A 533 26.18 19.71 2.59
C LEU A 533 26.40 19.43 1.09
N GLN A 534 25.53 19.91 0.20
CA GLN A 534 25.83 19.89 -1.24
C GLN A 534 27.05 20.75 -1.57
N LEU A 535 27.17 21.95 -0.99
CA LEU A 535 28.35 22.81 -1.15
C LEU A 535 29.63 22.16 -0.58
N VAL A 536 29.50 21.32 0.45
CA VAL A 536 30.60 20.47 0.94
C VAL A 536 30.99 19.42 -0.09
N GLY A 537 30.01 18.74 -0.70
CA GLY A 537 30.24 17.81 -1.81
C GLY A 537 30.83 18.46 -3.07
N GLU A 538 30.64 19.77 -3.23
CA GLU A 538 31.24 20.62 -4.27
C GLU A 538 32.62 21.19 -3.87
N HIS A 539 33.13 20.87 -2.67
CA HIS A 539 34.38 21.40 -2.11
C HIS A 539 34.42 22.93 -1.95
N ARG A 540 33.25 23.57 -1.87
CA ARG A 540 33.12 25.03 -1.67
C ARG A 540 33.00 25.41 -0.21
N VAL A 541 32.59 24.45 0.62
CA VAL A 541 32.48 24.58 2.07
C VAL A 541 33.18 23.38 2.71
N GLU A 542 33.92 23.62 3.78
CA GLU A 542 34.52 22.61 4.62
C GLU A 542 33.81 22.60 5.97
N LEU A 543 33.29 21.44 6.40
CA LEU A 543 32.48 21.32 7.63
C LEU A 543 33.25 21.77 8.88
N ASP A 544 34.52 21.42 8.97
CA ASP A 544 35.36 21.65 10.14
C ASP A 544 36.17 22.95 10.04
N ALA A 545 35.98 23.73 8.97
CA ALA A 545 36.57 25.06 8.85
C ALA A 545 35.82 26.09 9.72
N PRO A 546 36.53 27.10 10.27
CA PRO A 546 35.91 28.21 10.97
C PRO A 546 34.96 28.98 10.04
N VAL A 547 33.79 29.37 10.56
CA VAL A 547 32.80 30.19 9.86
C VAL A 547 33.39 31.53 9.41
N GLY A 548 34.32 32.08 10.19
CA GLY A 548 35.04 33.31 9.86
C GLY A 548 35.83 33.27 8.55
N ARG A 549 36.14 32.07 8.02
CA ARG A 549 36.74 31.90 6.69
C ARG A 549 35.80 32.38 5.57
N TYR A 550 34.49 32.21 5.76
CA TYR A 550 33.46 32.56 4.76
C TYR A 550 32.77 33.87 5.10
N LEU A 551 32.62 34.17 6.39
CA LEU A 551 31.88 35.33 6.92
C LEU A 551 32.76 36.10 7.92
N PRO A 552 33.81 36.80 7.46
CA PRO A 552 34.76 37.46 8.34
C PRO A 552 34.08 38.52 9.21
N GLY A 553 34.28 38.43 10.52
CA GLY A 553 33.79 39.40 11.50
C GLY A 553 32.32 39.24 11.93
N LEU A 554 31.57 38.28 11.37
CA LEU A 554 30.15 38.09 11.71
C LEU A 554 29.95 37.53 13.13
N VAL A 555 30.77 36.55 13.52
CA VAL A 555 30.72 35.90 14.84
C VAL A 555 32.11 35.85 15.47
N ARG A 556 32.19 35.84 16.80
CA ARG A 556 33.44 35.75 17.55
C ARG A 556 33.78 34.28 17.87
N GLY A 557 35.07 33.95 17.88
CA GLY A 557 35.58 32.63 18.23
C GLY A 557 35.67 31.65 17.05
N GLU A 558 36.28 30.49 17.32
CA GLU A 558 36.55 29.42 16.32
C GLU A 558 35.32 28.50 16.13
N ILE A 559 34.16 29.08 15.81
CA ILE A 559 32.94 28.32 15.50
C ILE A 559 33.09 27.71 14.10
N THR A 560 32.93 26.40 13.99
CA THR A 560 32.97 25.67 12.71
C THR A 560 31.60 25.57 12.05
N VAL A 561 31.56 25.32 10.74
CA VAL A 561 30.30 25.09 10.00
C VAL A 561 29.53 23.90 10.58
N ARG A 562 30.22 22.83 10.96
CA ARG A 562 29.65 21.67 11.64
C ARG A 562 28.94 22.05 12.93
N GLN A 563 29.57 22.89 13.76
CA GLN A 563 28.98 23.32 15.02
C GLN A 563 27.72 24.16 14.83
N LEU A 564 27.62 24.92 13.74
CA LEU A 564 26.37 25.60 13.37
C LEU A 564 25.26 24.57 13.10
N LEU A 565 25.50 23.66 12.14
CA LEU A 565 24.50 22.69 11.69
C LEU A 565 24.13 21.66 12.77
N GLN A 566 25.00 21.43 13.76
CA GLN A 566 24.78 20.47 14.85
C GLN A 566 24.29 21.10 16.16
N HIS A 567 24.08 22.42 16.19
CA HIS A 567 23.70 23.14 17.41
C HIS A 567 24.71 22.97 18.56
N THR A 568 26.01 23.00 18.26
CA THR A 568 27.10 22.91 19.25
C THR A 568 28.02 24.15 19.25
N SER A 569 27.60 25.22 18.58
CA SER A 569 28.34 26.49 18.41
C SER A 569 28.46 27.35 19.67
N GLY A 570 27.53 27.19 20.62
CA GLY A 570 27.40 28.09 21.77
C GLY A 570 26.73 29.44 21.46
N LEU A 571 26.22 29.67 20.24
CA LEU A 571 25.51 30.91 19.91
C LEU A 571 24.15 30.99 20.63
N PRO A 572 23.86 32.06 21.39
CA PRO A 572 22.54 32.26 22.00
C PRO A 572 21.42 32.38 20.96
N ASP A 573 20.21 31.92 21.27
CA ASP A 573 19.07 31.90 20.31
C ASP A 573 18.31 33.23 20.25
N LEU A 574 17.72 33.57 19.11
CA LEU A 574 16.99 34.81 18.85
C LEU A 574 15.97 35.15 19.95
N ASP A 575 15.84 36.45 20.25
CA ASP A 575 14.91 36.96 21.28
C ASP A 575 14.05 38.11 20.70
N PRO A 576 13.10 37.80 19.79
CA PRO A 576 12.36 38.83 19.10
C PRO A 576 11.27 39.45 19.99
N PRO A 577 11.00 40.75 19.88
CA PRO A 577 10.02 41.46 20.72
C PRO A 577 8.58 40.98 20.50
N LEU A 578 8.32 40.19 19.45
CA LEU A 578 7.04 39.55 19.14
C LEU A 578 6.44 38.78 20.32
N PHE A 579 7.27 38.13 21.14
CA PHE A 579 6.80 37.30 22.26
C PHE A 579 6.61 38.06 23.58
N GLY A 580 6.94 39.36 23.62
CA GLY A 580 6.66 40.22 24.78
C GLY A 580 5.19 40.64 24.90
N PRO A 581 4.80 41.37 25.96
CA PRO A 581 3.42 41.85 26.20
C PRO A 581 2.85 42.63 25.01
N GLY A 582 1.76 42.14 24.40
CA GLY A 582 1.17 42.74 23.18
C GLY A 582 2.09 42.73 21.95
N GLY A 583 3.17 41.93 21.97
CA GLY A 583 4.21 41.93 20.96
C GLY A 583 3.72 41.51 19.58
N TYR A 584 2.85 40.49 19.51
CA TYR A 584 2.22 40.07 18.25
C TYR A 584 1.47 41.22 17.55
N GLN A 585 0.79 42.07 18.32
CA GLN A 585 0.03 43.17 17.72
C GLN A 585 0.92 44.27 17.14
N ARG A 586 2.11 44.48 17.71
CA ARG A 586 3.01 45.57 17.30
C ARG A 586 4.08 45.13 16.30
N HIS A 587 4.56 43.90 16.40
CA HIS A 587 5.79 43.46 15.73
C HIS A 587 5.59 42.38 14.65
N ARG A 588 4.37 41.87 14.42
CA ARG A 588 4.13 40.76 13.45
C ARG A 588 4.46 41.09 11.99
N PHE A 589 4.69 42.35 11.65
CA PHE A 589 5.04 42.80 10.30
C PHE A 589 6.44 43.41 10.20
N ASP A 590 7.20 43.41 11.29
CA ASP A 590 8.54 43.98 11.31
C ASP A 590 9.45 43.19 10.36
N HIS A 591 10.26 43.92 9.58
CA HIS A 591 11.31 43.34 8.77
C HIS A 591 12.58 43.19 9.60
N HIS A 592 13.21 42.02 9.52
CA HIS A 592 14.46 41.72 10.20
C HIS A 592 15.58 41.42 9.21
N VAL A 593 16.67 42.18 9.35
CA VAL A 593 17.90 41.97 8.58
C VAL A 593 18.71 40.82 9.22
N PRO A 594 19.07 39.75 8.48
CA PRO A 594 19.73 38.56 9.03
C PRO A 594 21.00 38.83 9.84
N GLU A 595 21.88 39.71 9.35
CA GLU A 595 23.13 40.07 10.02
C GLU A 595 22.86 40.76 11.36
N ARG A 596 21.79 41.56 11.44
CA ARG A 596 21.39 42.22 12.69
C ARG A 596 20.82 41.21 13.69
N LEU A 597 20.06 40.22 13.24
CA LEU A 597 19.58 39.13 14.09
C LEU A 597 20.76 38.37 14.72
N VAL A 598 21.78 38.04 13.90
CA VAL A 598 23.01 37.38 14.39
C VAL A 598 23.76 38.28 15.36
N ALA A 599 23.98 39.54 15.03
CA ALA A 599 24.72 40.48 15.88
C ALA A 599 24.05 40.69 17.25
N GLN A 600 22.72 40.83 17.28
CA GLN A 600 21.95 40.94 18.52
C GLN A 600 22.08 39.67 19.37
N ALA A 601 21.99 38.50 18.73
CA ALA A 601 22.10 37.24 19.43
C ALA A 601 23.51 37.01 20.00
N ALA A 602 24.54 37.27 19.20
CA ALA A 602 25.96 37.11 19.55
C ALA A 602 26.49 38.17 20.53
N ALA A 603 25.71 39.23 20.82
CA ALA A 603 26.05 40.20 21.87
C ALA A 603 25.81 39.65 23.28
N ARG A 604 25.01 38.58 23.43
CA ARG A 604 24.79 37.89 24.71
C ARG A 604 25.93 36.91 25.00
N SER A 605 26.03 36.51 26.27
CA SER A 605 27.08 35.56 26.71
C SER A 605 26.97 34.23 25.95
N PRO A 606 28.09 33.66 25.46
CA PRO A 606 28.06 32.39 24.76
C PRO A 606 27.66 31.24 25.69
N LEU A 607 26.99 30.25 25.12
CA LEU A 607 26.59 29.01 25.79
C LEU A 607 27.72 27.95 25.70
N PRO A 608 27.68 26.90 26.53
CA PRO A 608 28.64 25.80 26.43
C PRO A 608 28.64 25.14 25.04
N THR A 609 29.81 24.69 24.57
CA THR A 609 30.00 24.00 23.28
C THR A 609 29.54 22.54 23.35
N LYS A 610 28.25 22.35 23.65
CA LYS A 610 27.51 21.10 23.61
C LYS A 610 26.15 21.37 22.96
N PHE A 611 25.32 20.35 22.79
CA PHE A 611 24.02 20.53 22.14
C PHE A 611 23.17 21.59 22.87
N HIS A 612 22.93 22.72 22.19
CA HIS A 612 22.07 23.81 22.58
C HIS A 612 21.39 24.36 21.33
N TYR A 613 20.11 24.04 21.17
CA TYR A 613 19.32 24.46 20.01
C TYR A 613 19.31 25.99 19.90
N SER A 614 19.63 26.50 18.71
CA SER A 614 19.74 27.93 18.44
C SER A 614 19.42 28.21 16.98
N THR A 615 18.33 28.91 16.72
CA THR A 615 17.91 29.35 15.38
C THR A 615 18.95 30.28 14.76
N THR A 616 19.69 31.04 15.56
CA THR A 616 20.81 31.89 15.13
C THR A 616 21.82 31.11 14.28
N ASN A 617 22.10 29.84 14.60
CA ASN A 617 23.02 29.02 13.81
C ASN A 617 22.62 28.91 12.34
N TYR A 618 21.31 28.81 12.08
CA TYR A 618 20.78 28.64 10.73
C TYR A 618 20.61 29.95 9.98
N VAL A 619 20.46 31.07 10.70
CA VAL A 619 20.63 32.40 10.10
C VAL A 619 22.06 32.56 9.60
N VAL A 620 23.06 32.17 10.39
CA VAL A 620 24.47 32.17 9.96
C VAL A 620 24.70 31.19 8.79
N ALA A 621 24.11 30.00 8.82
CA ALA A 621 24.23 29.04 7.73
C ALA A 621 23.61 29.56 6.41
N GLY A 622 22.48 30.26 6.47
CA GLY A 622 21.90 30.94 5.32
C GLY A 622 22.84 32.01 4.74
N LEU A 623 23.40 32.88 5.60
CA LEU A 623 24.39 33.88 5.17
C LEU A 623 25.64 33.24 4.55
N LEU A 624 26.06 32.08 5.06
CA LEU A 624 27.19 31.33 4.50
C LEU A 624 26.86 30.83 3.09
N VAL A 625 25.64 30.32 2.87
CA VAL A 625 25.18 29.94 1.53
C VAL A 625 25.23 31.13 0.59
N GLU A 626 24.72 32.31 1.00
CA GLU A 626 24.74 33.50 0.15
C GLU A 626 26.16 33.97 -0.16
N ALA A 627 27.04 34.03 0.84
CA ALA A 627 28.43 34.45 0.67
C ALA A 627 29.21 33.52 -0.28
N VAL A 628 29.00 32.20 -0.16
CA VAL A 628 29.71 31.22 -0.98
C VAL A 628 29.15 31.19 -2.41
N THR A 629 27.84 31.36 -2.59
CA THR A 629 27.15 31.18 -3.88
C THR A 629 26.95 32.46 -4.67
N GLY A 630 26.96 33.62 -4.02
CA GLY A 630 26.58 34.91 -4.61
C GLY A 630 25.10 35.01 -4.96
N ARG A 631 24.25 34.14 -4.39
CA ARG A 631 22.81 34.05 -4.67
C ARG A 631 22.02 34.02 -3.35
N PRO A 632 20.77 34.50 -3.34
CA PRO A 632 19.90 34.36 -2.19
C PRO A 632 19.77 32.89 -1.78
N TYR A 633 19.80 32.61 -0.48
CA TYR A 633 19.78 31.21 -0.02
C TYR A 633 18.47 30.51 -0.40
N ALA A 634 17.36 31.25 -0.46
CA ALA A 634 16.06 30.76 -0.91
C ALA A 634 16.11 30.24 -2.36
N ASP A 635 16.83 30.93 -3.25
CA ASP A 635 17.03 30.51 -4.64
C ASP A 635 17.86 29.22 -4.72
N GLU A 636 18.83 29.07 -3.81
CA GLU A 636 19.63 27.85 -3.70
C GLU A 636 18.75 26.68 -3.24
N VAL A 637 17.90 26.87 -2.23
CA VAL A 637 16.94 25.84 -1.79
C VAL A 637 15.96 25.48 -2.92
N GLU A 638 15.40 26.47 -3.61
CA GLU A 638 14.46 26.23 -4.70
C GLU A 638 15.12 25.44 -5.85
N ARG A 639 16.30 25.88 -6.30
CA ARG A 639 17.01 25.25 -7.43
C ARG A 639 17.52 23.86 -7.10
N ARG A 640 18.02 23.65 -5.89
CA ARG A 640 18.73 22.42 -5.50
C ARG A 640 17.84 21.35 -4.87
N ILE A 641 16.69 21.75 -4.33
CA ILE A 641 15.80 20.86 -3.58
C ILE A 641 14.39 20.88 -4.16
N LEU A 642 13.74 22.05 -4.14
CA LEU A 642 12.30 22.11 -4.41
C LEU A 642 11.95 21.73 -5.85
N ARG A 643 12.64 22.32 -6.84
CA ARG A 643 12.40 22.00 -8.27
C ARG A 643 12.80 20.55 -8.62
N PRO A 644 13.98 20.02 -8.24
CA PRO A 644 14.35 18.64 -8.53
C PRO A 644 13.43 17.58 -7.91
N LEU A 645 12.83 17.88 -6.76
CA LEU A 645 11.87 16.98 -6.10
C LEU A 645 10.42 17.23 -6.50
N GLY A 646 10.13 18.28 -7.26
CA GLY A 646 8.77 18.63 -7.65
C GLY A 646 7.90 19.12 -6.49
N MET A 647 8.49 19.74 -5.47
CA MET A 647 7.79 20.28 -4.29
C MET A 647 7.09 21.60 -4.62
N ARG A 648 5.90 21.51 -5.24
CA ARG A 648 5.18 22.66 -5.81
C ARG A 648 4.42 23.50 -4.78
N ASP A 649 4.22 22.97 -3.58
CA ASP A 649 3.51 23.65 -2.50
C ASP A 649 4.45 24.20 -1.42
N THR A 650 5.76 24.09 -1.65
CA THR A 650 6.80 24.61 -0.78
C THR A 650 7.35 25.92 -1.30
N VAL A 651 7.41 26.95 -0.44
CA VAL A 651 7.96 28.26 -0.78
C VAL A 651 8.74 28.87 0.38
N LEU A 652 9.74 29.70 0.07
CA LEU A 652 10.44 30.56 1.01
C LEU A 652 9.95 32.01 0.80
N PRO A 653 9.04 32.51 1.64
CA PRO A 653 8.27 33.72 1.35
C PRO A 653 9.03 35.04 1.54
N GLY A 654 10.23 35.06 2.12
CA GLY A 654 10.94 36.29 2.48
C GLY A 654 10.07 37.18 3.37
N ASP A 655 9.86 38.44 3.01
CA ASP A 655 9.03 39.37 3.80
C ASP A 655 7.51 39.16 3.69
N ARG A 656 7.04 38.21 2.87
CA ARG A 656 5.61 38.05 2.63
C ARG A 656 4.90 37.52 3.88
N ALA A 657 4.15 38.42 4.53
CA ALA A 657 3.41 38.10 5.75
C ALA A 657 2.22 37.15 5.55
N THR A 658 1.73 37.00 4.31
CA THR A 658 0.63 36.10 3.94
C THR A 658 1.14 34.73 3.51
N VAL A 659 0.37 33.67 3.77
CA VAL A 659 0.63 32.34 3.23
C VAL A 659 0.06 32.25 1.80
N PRO A 660 0.88 31.98 0.76
CA PRO A 660 0.38 31.93 -0.62
C PRO A 660 -0.46 30.68 -0.89
N GLY A 661 -1.51 30.81 -1.70
CA GLY A 661 -2.36 29.68 -2.11
C GLY A 661 -3.35 29.26 -1.02
N ARG A 662 -3.96 28.08 -1.19
CA ARG A 662 -4.88 27.49 -0.20
C ARG A 662 -4.08 27.03 1.03
N HIS A 663 -4.47 27.50 2.22
CA HIS A 663 -3.73 27.28 3.46
C HIS A 663 -4.65 27.19 4.67
N ALA A 664 -4.18 26.55 5.72
CA ALA A 664 -4.85 26.55 7.02
C ALA A 664 -4.45 27.79 7.83
N ARG A 665 -5.40 28.33 8.60
CA ARG A 665 -5.14 29.39 9.57
C ARG A 665 -4.36 28.82 10.76
N GLY A 666 -3.43 29.59 11.30
CA GLY A 666 -2.65 29.23 12.48
C GLY A 666 -3.19 29.94 13.71
N TYR A 667 -3.31 29.24 14.83
CA TYR A 667 -3.90 29.79 16.05
C TYR A 667 -2.97 29.71 17.25
N ALA A 668 -2.86 30.80 18.00
CA ALA A 668 -2.20 30.83 19.30
C ALA A 668 -3.16 31.29 20.38
N HIS A 669 -2.75 31.20 21.63
CA HIS A 669 -3.46 31.85 22.73
C HIS A 669 -2.68 33.09 23.17
N LEU A 670 -3.42 34.08 23.68
CA LEU A 670 -2.87 35.23 24.37
C LEU A 670 -3.22 35.12 25.85
N ASP A 671 -2.24 35.31 26.73
CA ASP A 671 -2.46 35.45 28.16
C ASP A 671 -3.07 36.83 28.50
N ASP A 672 -3.28 37.10 29.79
CA ASP A 672 -3.92 38.33 30.27
C ASP A 672 -3.07 39.60 29.99
N GLU A 673 -1.80 39.45 29.63
CA GLU A 673 -0.89 40.53 29.24
C GLU A 673 -0.68 40.59 27.71
N ASP A 674 -1.56 39.93 26.94
CA ASP A 674 -1.47 39.75 25.50
C ASP A 674 -0.12 39.16 25.04
N ARG A 675 0.52 38.33 25.86
CA ARG A 675 1.69 37.54 25.43
C ARG A 675 1.23 36.26 24.74
N ILE A 676 2.01 35.84 23.74
CA ILE A 676 1.83 34.54 23.09
C ILE A 676 2.02 33.43 24.14
N SER A 677 1.00 32.57 24.28
CA SER A 677 0.93 31.50 25.27
C SER A 677 0.28 30.24 24.70
N ALA A 678 0.43 29.13 25.42
CA ALA A 678 -0.28 27.88 25.13
C ALA A 678 -1.73 27.89 25.62
N THR A 679 -2.08 28.78 26.56
CA THR A 679 -3.40 28.90 27.18
C THR A 679 -3.87 30.35 27.16
N GLY A 680 -5.17 30.57 27.33
CA GLY A 680 -5.78 31.91 27.35
C GLY A 680 -6.72 32.12 26.18
N ARG A 681 -6.82 33.35 25.69
CA ARG A 681 -7.73 33.71 24.60
C ARG A 681 -7.15 33.32 23.25
N ARG A 682 -7.85 32.46 22.50
CA ARG A 682 -7.43 32.06 21.15
C ARG A 682 -7.50 33.22 20.17
N VAL A 683 -6.48 33.37 19.33
CA VAL A 683 -6.39 34.37 18.27
C VAL A 683 -5.80 33.78 16.99
N ASP A 684 -6.23 34.29 15.84
CA ASP A 684 -5.62 33.98 14.54
C ASP A 684 -4.26 34.68 14.43
N VAL A 685 -3.22 33.88 14.25
CA VAL A 685 -1.82 34.31 14.13
C VAL A 685 -1.19 33.95 12.79
N THR A 686 -2.01 33.71 11.77
CA THR A 686 -1.58 33.32 10.42
C THR A 686 -0.63 34.35 9.79
N LEU A 687 -0.89 35.64 10.05
CA LEU A 687 -0.16 36.76 9.48
C LEU A 687 1.10 37.07 10.29
N LEU A 688 2.25 36.89 9.64
CA LEU A 688 3.56 37.06 10.27
C LEU A 688 4.61 37.27 9.19
N ASN A 689 5.41 38.34 9.29
CA ASN A 689 6.62 38.50 8.49
C ASN A 689 7.66 37.48 8.99
N PRO A 690 8.03 36.47 8.17
CA PRO A 690 8.88 35.39 8.62
C PRO A 690 10.38 35.73 8.59
N SER A 691 10.77 36.93 8.16
CA SER A 691 12.15 37.44 8.32
C SER A 691 12.63 37.39 9.78
N LEU A 692 11.72 37.36 10.76
CA LEU A 692 12.05 37.21 12.18
C LEU A 692 12.86 35.94 12.53
N VAL A 693 12.77 34.90 11.68
CA VAL A 693 13.55 33.66 11.79
C VAL A 693 14.32 33.33 10.51
N TRP A 694 13.92 33.89 9.36
CA TRP A 694 14.61 33.80 8.06
C TRP A 694 15.01 32.35 7.70
N ALA A 695 16.26 32.09 7.32
CA ALA A 695 16.80 30.74 7.04
C ALA A 695 16.67 29.74 8.21
N GLY A 696 16.38 30.24 9.41
CA GLY A 696 16.07 29.42 10.56
C GLY A 696 14.64 28.88 10.60
N GLY A 697 13.70 29.40 9.80
CA GLY A 697 12.30 28.95 9.89
C GLY A 697 11.25 29.60 8.99
N GLU A 698 11.57 30.18 7.83
CA GLU A 698 10.55 30.90 7.07
C GLU A 698 9.65 30.04 6.16
N ALA A 699 10.03 28.79 5.88
CA ALA A 699 9.38 28.00 4.85
C ALA A 699 7.88 27.75 5.12
N VAL A 700 7.13 27.74 4.03
CA VAL A 700 5.75 27.25 3.93
C VAL A 700 5.78 25.95 3.14
N SER A 701 5.03 24.94 3.54
CA SER A 701 4.94 23.64 2.86
C SER A 701 3.62 22.94 3.18
N THR A 702 3.43 21.73 2.65
CA THR A 702 2.38 20.77 3.02
C THR A 702 3.00 19.54 3.69
N VAL A 703 2.19 18.70 4.33
CA VAL A 703 2.65 17.39 4.87
C VAL A 703 3.19 16.49 3.75
N GLY A 704 2.63 16.57 2.54
CA GLY A 704 3.08 15.75 1.42
C GLY A 704 4.39 16.20 0.78
N ASP A 705 4.64 17.50 0.69
CA ASP A 705 5.94 18.03 0.25
C ASP A 705 7.04 17.73 1.28
N LEU A 706 6.72 17.78 2.59
CA LEU A 706 7.66 17.37 3.64
C LEU A 706 8.05 15.89 3.49
N ASN A 707 7.08 14.98 3.34
CA ASN A 707 7.38 13.57 3.04
C ASN A 707 8.28 13.42 1.80
N THR A 708 7.96 14.15 0.72
CA THR A 708 8.76 14.15 -0.52
C THR A 708 10.21 14.58 -0.28
N PHE A 709 10.42 15.62 0.53
CA PHE A 709 11.75 16.07 0.89
C PHE A 709 12.54 15.03 1.68
N PHE A 710 11.98 14.50 2.78
CA PHE A 710 12.66 13.53 3.63
C PHE A 710 12.94 12.22 2.87
N ALA A 711 12.03 11.79 1.99
CA ALA A 711 12.25 10.69 1.06
C ALA A 711 13.48 10.92 0.16
N GLY A 712 13.51 12.08 -0.52
CA GLY A 712 14.60 12.43 -1.42
C GLY A 712 15.94 12.59 -0.71
N LEU A 713 15.93 13.15 0.49
CA LEU A 713 17.12 13.32 1.32
C LEU A 713 17.68 11.97 1.79
N LEU A 714 16.86 11.17 2.48
CA LEU A 714 17.31 9.93 3.12
C LEU A 714 17.54 8.79 2.12
N GLY A 715 16.85 8.82 0.99
CA GLY A 715 17.08 7.95 -0.16
C GLY A 715 18.28 8.34 -1.02
N GLY A 716 19.04 9.37 -0.65
CA GLY A 716 20.30 9.74 -1.31
C GLY A 716 20.14 10.48 -2.65
N ARG A 717 18.95 11.00 -2.97
CA ARG A 717 18.74 11.82 -4.19
C ARG A 717 19.32 13.22 -4.07
N LEU A 718 19.42 13.76 -2.85
CA LEU A 718 19.92 15.12 -2.60
C LEU A 718 21.38 15.19 -2.18
N LEU A 719 21.92 14.14 -1.57
CA LEU A 719 23.27 14.09 -1.01
C LEU A 719 23.96 12.77 -1.39
N ARG A 720 25.26 12.85 -1.71
CA ARG A 720 26.07 11.64 -1.91
C ARG A 720 26.25 10.90 -0.57
N PRO A 721 26.57 9.59 -0.58
CA PRO A 721 26.67 8.78 0.64
C PRO A 721 27.55 9.39 1.74
N ALA A 722 28.68 10.01 1.39
CA ALA A 722 29.58 10.63 2.37
C ALA A 722 28.94 11.81 3.11
N GLN A 723 28.26 12.72 2.39
CA GLN A 723 27.58 13.86 3.01
C GLN A 723 26.38 13.42 3.85
N LEU A 724 25.63 12.42 3.40
CA LEU A 724 24.50 11.87 4.16
C LEU A 724 24.98 11.17 5.44
N ALA A 725 26.12 10.48 5.41
CA ALA A 725 26.74 9.89 6.59
C ALA A 725 27.14 10.97 7.61
N GLU A 726 27.74 12.07 7.15
CA GLU A 726 28.04 13.21 8.02
C GLU A 726 26.77 13.84 8.61
N MET A 727 25.71 13.97 7.81
CA MET A 727 24.41 14.48 8.26
C MET A 727 23.80 13.64 9.39
N ARG A 728 24.01 12.32 9.34
CA ARG A 728 23.49 11.34 10.31
C ARG A 728 24.41 11.13 11.52
N ARG A 729 25.58 11.75 11.57
CA ARG A 729 26.46 11.64 12.74
C ARG A 729 25.95 12.53 13.86
N THR A 730 25.34 11.93 14.88
CA THR A 730 24.60 12.66 15.92
C THR A 730 25.41 12.96 17.18
N VAL A 731 25.00 14.01 17.89
CA VAL A 731 25.32 14.25 19.32
C VAL A 731 24.06 14.08 20.17
N PRO A 732 24.16 13.75 21.47
CA PRO A 732 22.98 13.59 22.32
C PRO A 732 22.11 14.85 22.37
N ALA A 733 20.80 14.69 22.15
CA ALA A 733 19.82 15.78 22.07
C ALA A 733 18.57 15.51 22.94
N ASN A 734 18.75 14.81 24.07
CA ASN A 734 17.69 14.38 24.99
C ASN A 734 16.71 15.48 25.43
N ALA A 735 17.11 16.75 25.34
CA ALA A 735 16.26 17.90 25.67
C ALA A 735 15.14 18.15 24.65
N LEU A 736 15.25 17.63 23.42
CA LEU A 736 14.20 17.72 22.40
C LEU A 736 13.22 16.57 22.54
N VAL A 737 13.75 15.35 22.46
CA VAL A 737 13.01 14.09 22.67
C VAL A 737 13.93 13.14 23.45
N PRO A 738 13.45 12.44 24.50
CA PRO A 738 14.26 11.48 25.22
C PRO A 738 14.90 10.43 24.29
N GLY A 739 16.20 10.16 24.45
CA GLY A 739 16.94 9.19 23.63
C GLY A 739 17.31 9.68 22.22
N SER A 740 16.92 10.91 21.84
CA SER A 740 17.22 11.44 20.52
C SER A 740 18.68 11.92 20.37
N GLY A 741 19.13 11.93 19.12
CA GLY A 741 20.41 12.52 18.74
C GLY A 741 20.24 13.53 17.61
N TYR A 742 20.99 14.63 17.64
CA TYR A 742 20.95 15.66 16.62
C TYR A 742 22.19 15.59 15.72
N GLY A 743 21.97 15.38 14.43
CA GLY A 743 22.95 15.35 13.36
C GLY A 743 23.23 16.74 12.80
N LEU A 744 23.32 16.89 11.47
CA LEU A 744 23.48 18.18 10.81
C LEU A 744 22.13 18.61 10.21
N GLY A 745 21.33 19.37 10.96
CA GLY A 745 19.97 19.72 10.54
C GLY A 745 19.03 18.53 10.41
N LEU A 746 19.25 17.50 11.22
CA LEU A 746 18.45 16.28 11.25
C LEU A 746 18.47 15.69 12.65
N LEU A 747 17.30 15.29 13.14
CA LEU A 747 17.11 14.62 14.42
C LEU A 747 16.84 13.14 14.19
N ARG A 748 17.45 12.29 15.01
CA ARG A 748 17.25 10.85 15.08
C ARG A 748 16.46 10.53 16.34
N VAL A 749 15.35 9.82 16.19
CA VAL A 749 14.45 9.49 17.30
C VAL A 749 14.18 7.98 17.32
N PRO A 750 14.28 7.31 18.49
CA PRO A 750 13.92 5.90 18.61
C PRO A 750 12.41 5.69 18.44
N LEU A 751 12.02 4.58 17.80
CA LEU A 751 10.62 4.15 17.67
C LEU A 751 10.21 3.24 18.83
N SER A 752 8.94 3.30 19.25
CA SER A 752 8.40 2.41 20.29
C SER A 752 8.40 0.93 19.85
N CYS A 753 8.18 0.66 18.56
CA CYS A 753 8.20 -0.67 17.97
C CYS A 753 9.59 -1.20 17.60
N GLY A 754 10.65 -0.48 18.00
CA GLY A 754 12.03 -0.80 17.67
C GLY A 754 12.50 -0.19 16.34
N GLY A 755 13.80 0.10 16.27
CA GLY A 755 14.39 0.91 15.20
C GLY A 755 14.35 2.41 15.52
N GLU A 756 14.54 3.23 14.50
CA GLU A 756 14.62 4.69 14.61
C GLU A 756 14.08 5.36 13.36
N TYR A 757 13.67 6.61 13.50
CA TYR A 757 13.28 7.48 12.40
C TYR A 757 14.08 8.78 12.41
N TRP A 758 14.17 9.39 11.23
CA TRP A 758 14.81 10.68 11.01
C TRP A 758 13.75 11.75 10.78
N THR A 759 13.97 12.91 11.39
CA THR A 759 13.04 14.05 11.42
C THR A 759 13.82 15.35 11.57
N HIS A 760 13.14 16.48 11.65
CA HIS A 760 13.61 17.72 12.23
C HIS A 760 12.54 18.33 13.15
N GLY A 761 11.30 18.35 12.68
CA GLY A 761 10.15 18.99 13.30
C GLY A 761 10.14 20.50 13.09
N GLY A 762 8.93 21.07 13.13
CA GLY A 762 8.70 22.50 13.07
C GLY A 762 7.77 22.95 14.18
N SER A 763 8.18 23.95 14.95
CA SER A 763 7.33 24.61 15.94
C SER A 763 7.53 26.12 15.82
N GLY A 764 6.43 26.85 15.68
CA GLY A 764 6.42 28.31 15.65
C GLY A 764 4.99 28.83 15.71
N LEU A 765 4.81 30.15 15.66
CA LEU A 765 3.51 30.76 15.95
C LEU A 765 2.37 30.19 15.09
N GLY A 766 1.36 29.60 15.73
CA GLY A 766 0.16 29.07 15.10
C GLY A 766 0.25 27.66 14.49
N TYR A 767 1.43 27.06 14.38
CA TYR A 767 1.60 25.76 13.73
C TYR A 767 2.64 24.88 14.43
N GLN A 768 2.35 23.58 14.47
CA GLN A 768 3.32 22.54 14.85
C GLN A 768 3.31 21.43 13.80
N THR A 769 4.49 21.01 13.37
CA THR A 769 4.72 19.91 12.41
C THR A 769 5.70 18.91 13.00
N ARG A 770 5.41 17.63 12.79
CA ARG A 770 6.34 16.54 13.05
C ARG A 770 6.30 15.60 11.87
N GLU A 771 7.46 15.14 11.48
CA GLU A 771 7.61 14.19 10.40
C GLU A 771 8.51 13.07 10.85
N GLY A 772 8.49 11.95 10.15
CA GLY A 772 9.36 10.86 10.45
C GLY A 772 9.57 10.03 9.21
N ALA A 773 10.82 9.72 8.92
CA ALA A 773 11.20 8.89 7.81
C ALA A 773 12.22 7.85 8.27
N THR A 774 11.89 6.60 8.04
CA THR A 774 12.69 5.44 8.44
C THR A 774 13.60 5.01 7.27
N THR A 775 14.63 4.23 7.58
CA THR A 775 15.55 3.72 6.55
C THR A 775 14.94 2.66 5.63
N ASP A 776 13.84 2.05 6.04
CA ASP A 776 13.08 1.06 5.24
C ASP A 776 11.98 1.70 4.36
N GLY A 777 11.91 3.03 4.34
CA GLY A 777 11.06 3.78 3.41
C GLY A 777 9.74 4.28 3.97
N ARG A 778 9.34 3.88 5.19
CA ARG A 778 8.12 4.40 5.84
C ARG A 778 8.28 5.87 6.22
N GLN A 779 7.26 6.66 5.92
CA GLN A 779 7.21 8.10 6.11
C GLN A 779 5.88 8.55 6.69
N VAL A 780 5.91 9.55 7.54
CA VAL A 780 4.74 10.28 7.99
C VAL A 780 5.08 11.75 8.17
N SER A 781 4.13 12.62 7.87
CA SER A 781 4.17 14.04 8.27
C SER A 781 2.82 14.39 8.88
N VAL A 782 2.82 14.94 10.09
CA VAL A 782 1.65 15.36 10.85
C VAL A 782 1.76 16.86 11.16
N VAL A 783 0.64 17.57 11.04
CA VAL A 783 0.53 19.00 11.36
C VAL A 783 -0.68 19.27 12.25
N ILE A 784 -0.52 20.19 13.20
CA ILE A 784 -1.61 20.83 13.94
C ILE A 784 -1.56 22.35 13.78
N THR A 785 -2.73 22.98 13.73
CA THR A 785 -2.89 24.43 13.53
C THR A 785 -2.96 25.20 14.86
N THR A 786 -2.13 24.80 15.82
CA THR A 786 -1.96 25.57 17.06
C THR A 786 -0.54 25.54 17.57
N SER A 787 -0.03 26.70 17.99
CA SER A 787 1.25 26.82 18.69
C SER A 787 1.45 28.23 19.28
N PRO A 788 2.03 28.42 20.49
CA PRO A 788 2.61 27.40 21.35
C PRO A 788 1.62 26.31 21.76
N ALA A 789 2.07 25.07 21.66
CA ALA A 789 1.26 23.91 22.02
C ALA A 789 1.50 23.57 23.48
N THR A 790 0.50 22.98 24.15
CA THR A 790 0.66 22.42 25.49
C THR A 790 1.61 21.21 25.45
N PRO A 791 2.17 20.78 26.60
CA PRO A 791 2.94 19.55 26.67
C PRO A 791 2.15 18.32 26.19
N ALA A 792 0.86 18.23 26.52
CA ALA A 792 -0.01 17.14 26.08
C ALA A 792 -0.22 17.13 24.56
N GLN A 793 -0.44 18.29 23.94
CA GLN A 793 -0.54 18.41 22.47
C GLN A 793 0.78 18.00 21.79
N SER A 794 1.91 18.44 22.34
CA SER A 794 3.22 18.11 21.78
C SER A 794 3.57 16.63 21.92
N ALA A 795 3.18 15.99 23.02
CA ALA A 795 3.32 14.55 23.22
C ALA A 795 2.42 13.76 22.25
N ALA A 796 1.13 14.09 22.17
CA ALA A 796 0.20 13.44 21.26
C ALA A 796 0.61 13.56 19.78
N LEU A 797 1.26 14.67 19.40
CA LEU A 797 1.79 14.83 18.04
C LEU A 797 2.99 13.91 17.77
N LEU A 798 3.83 13.63 18.77
CA LEU A 798 4.92 12.66 18.66
C LEU A 798 4.40 11.23 18.65
N ASP A 799 3.41 10.93 19.50
CA ASP A 799 2.73 9.61 19.54
C ASP A 799 2.10 9.30 18.18
N ALA A 800 1.42 10.27 17.55
CA ALA A 800 0.86 10.12 16.21
C ALA A 800 1.91 9.76 15.15
N VAL A 801 3.12 10.33 15.22
CA VAL A 801 4.22 9.97 14.32
C VAL A 801 4.73 8.56 14.59
N ASP A 802 4.89 8.20 15.86
CA ASP A 802 5.35 6.88 16.27
C ASP A 802 4.35 5.78 15.85
N ASP A 803 3.07 5.95 16.16
CA ASP A 803 1.99 5.02 15.81
C ASP A 803 1.85 4.86 14.29
N ALA A 804 1.98 5.94 13.53
CA ALA A 804 1.94 5.90 12.08
C ALA A 804 3.11 5.09 11.50
N LEU A 805 4.32 5.29 12.02
CA LEU A 805 5.49 4.55 11.54
C LEU A 805 5.46 3.10 12.02
N CYS A 806 4.95 2.83 13.20
CA CYS A 806 4.86 1.48 13.77
C CYS A 806 3.69 0.65 13.23
N SER A 807 2.64 1.29 12.69
CA SER A 807 1.55 0.61 11.98
C SER A 807 1.89 0.27 10.53
N ALA A 808 2.80 1.00 9.90
CA ALA A 808 3.40 0.58 8.63
C ALA A 808 4.43 -0.53 8.90
N ARG A 809 4.16 -1.77 8.52
CA ARG A 809 5.19 -2.82 8.58
C ARG A 809 6.22 -2.56 7.49
N PRO A 810 7.53 -2.67 7.77
CA PRO A 810 8.51 -2.79 6.72
C PRO A 810 8.24 -4.11 5.97
N VAL A 811 7.95 -4.01 4.69
CA VAL A 811 8.31 -5.07 3.74
C VAL A 811 9.83 -5.08 3.75
N ARG A 812 10.45 -6.05 4.44
CA ARG A 812 11.90 -6.24 4.39
C ARG A 812 12.30 -6.94 3.11
#